data_AF-A0A090FJX5-F1
#
_entry.id   AF-A0A090FJX5-F1
#
_cell.length_a   1.000
_cell.length_b   1.000
_cell.length_c   1.000
_cell.angle_alpha   90.00
_cell.angle_beta   90.00
_cell.angle_gamma   90.00
#
_symmetry.space_group_name_H-M   'P 1'
#
loop_
_entity.id
_entity.type
_entity.pdbx_description
1 polymer ?
#
loop_
_entity_poly.entity_id
_entity_poly.type
_entity_poly.pdbx_seq_one_letter_code
_entity_poly.pdbx_strand_id
1 'polypeptide(L)'
;MNENPSPEQLRDASAQPADQAALKTRAKSKSAKTKPAKRTCIMVLGMHRSGTSALTRVLNLLGAALPEQVIAADENNPNGYWEPTSLNTLNEKMLAEAGSSWDDWRPYDVTKLSEERREFYRSEIARIIGQEYGAAPLFVVKEPRIARFAEMYADILQSLGIDVRYVLVSRNPLAVAASLERRGGSSQGFGTLVWLRHVLDAEQASRGKRRALVSYEAIVKNWRPCLQRIADTLSLEWPRPIEEAESDVNAFISSANQHHRASHDELDASTTVAGWIKDSYAALQTLEGDPYNPQSCRTLDRVRRAFDAVSTTFGDAVYPDLHALNAALAAADSRIQSITAESAAEIEASKRALEEQWIEFRSRENRLQDQLERQRIEFQSRENKLQDQLKKARAAASEQRKKEKRLVEMLEHEQAVSAQAKAEQLAEMRDELASIRRTLETTVVNNGAPSVVQNERQQLEIALARSQSEVVSYTNAIKEMRSSTSWRITRPIRAIKYLLINPVGSARVLFGFGRRAARRLPIPVYMKHSVKMRLLRYDVVRKAGSLSREEAAGSVASSSATIGAAPLALGSSPSVEAEYIRQVLAIAKRPAGTDLDYVPRSEEVIDFARSPLKVMAFYLPQFHPIAENDEWWGKGFTEWTNVTKAVPQYIGHYQPHMPGELGFYDLRVVDVMRQQAALAKSYGVAGFCFHHYWFGGKRLLEKPVRQFLENTDIDVEFCLCWANENWTRRWDGQEQDVLMAQQHSPSDDVAFLHDILPALQDRRYLRHEGRAVLIVYRASLLPDSAATAARWRERAKAAGVGDLYLVAAQTFGILDPRPLGFDAAIEFPPHMGMASGLNGQLKIVNPDFRGQIYDYEELAASYGQKKRPPYQLIKTVSPSWDNEARKPGSGHSFYGANPASYAKWLRTACDITIDNLANDLTQPRVVFVNAWNEWAEGAHLEPDRKFGYGYLHATANVIRDFIAPDPRLVELVEQSQKAFRKRSKSAIVLHLHYDDLFEDMRENLSNASGADVFVTLRRDAPGTAAERVLSAFPNARLSFFRNRGRDMQSFLQLLPLLLSEGYELACKVHSKKSPHRRDGNALRGSALSSLLGSREHVKQIVRRFEKDRKLGLLAPAGTLLDLGELDRNILNRSWLDRLLPRLGMHAQVGRYDTVFPAGSMFWFRPKALKPLADLQLGPDDFEDEVGQIDGTLAHAIERLTAAVALHEDYSVGETDSR
;
A
#
# COMPACT_ATOMS: atom_id res chain seq x y z
N MET A 1 -28.54 -4.60 -36.36
CA MET A 1 -28.96 -3.73 -37.50
C MET A 1 -27.89 -2.66 -37.67
N ASN A 2 -27.70 -2.06 -38.85
CA ASN A 2 -26.72 -0.98 -38.98
C ASN A 2 -27.18 0.25 -38.18
N GLU A 3 -26.29 0.80 -37.36
CA GLU A 3 -26.62 1.92 -36.47
C GLU A 3 -26.61 3.29 -37.17
N ASN A 4 -26.05 3.37 -38.38
CA ASN A 4 -26.17 4.50 -39.29
C ASN A 4 -26.38 3.99 -40.73
N PRO A 5 -27.60 4.08 -41.31
CA PRO A 5 -27.82 3.86 -42.73
C PRO A 5 -27.34 5.08 -43.53
N SER A 6 -26.85 4.87 -44.77
CA SER A 6 -26.42 5.98 -45.63
C SER A 6 -27.63 6.69 -46.26
N PRO A 7 -27.52 7.97 -46.71
CA PRO A 7 -28.62 8.70 -47.33
C PRO A 7 -29.23 8.02 -48.57
N GLU A 8 -28.47 7.16 -49.25
CA GLU A 8 -28.95 6.38 -50.40
C GLU A 8 -29.90 5.25 -49.96
N GLN A 9 -29.72 4.67 -48.78
CA GLN A 9 -30.59 3.63 -48.22
C GLN A 9 -31.96 4.16 -47.76
N LEU A 10 -32.13 5.49 -47.68
CA LEU A 10 -33.41 6.12 -47.33
C LEU A 10 -34.31 6.38 -48.55
N ARG A 11 -33.84 6.19 -49.78
CA ARG A 11 -34.60 6.51 -51.01
C ARG A 11 -35.57 5.42 -51.48
N ASP A 12 -35.24 4.16 -51.24
CA ASP A 12 -36.06 3.03 -51.73
C ASP A 12 -37.25 2.68 -50.81
N ALA A 13 -37.38 3.33 -49.65
CA ALA A 13 -38.45 3.12 -48.69
C ALA A 13 -39.77 3.87 -49.07
N SER A 14 -40.16 3.83 -50.35
CA SER A 14 -41.44 4.38 -50.81
C SER A 14 -42.53 3.31 -50.87
N ALA A 15 -43.71 3.59 -50.32
CA ALA A 15 -44.74 2.58 -50.08
C ALA A 15 -45.56 2.25 -51.35
N GLN A 16 -45.62 0.96 -51.71
CA GLN A 16 -46.64 0.40 -52.61
C GLN A 16 -47.23 -0.91 -52.05
N PRO A 17 -48.47 -1.27 -52.43
CA PRO A 17 -49.35 -2.06 -51.57
C PRO A 17 -49.24 -3.58 -51.77
N ALA A 18 -49.51 -4.33 -50.69
CA ALA A 18 -49.65 -5.78 -50.74
C ALA A 18 -51.04 -6.17 -51.30
N ASP A 19 -51.07 -7.02 -52.33
CA ASP A 19 -52.31 -7.50 -52.95
C ASP A 19 -52.46 -9.03 -52.94
N GLN A 20 -53.63 -9.47 -52.49
CA GLN A 20 -54.39 -10.73 -52.68
C GLN A 20 -53.75 -12.15 -52.79
N ALA A 21 -54.53 -13.10 -52.21
CA ALA A 21 -54.48 -14.57 -52.34
C ALA A 21 -53.28 -15.28 -51.65
N ALA A 22 -53.37 -16.49 -51.08
CA ALA A 22 -54.36 -17.58 -51.13
C ALA A 22 -54.30 -18.43 -49.82
N LEU A 23 -55.25 -19.28 -49.37
CA LEU A 23 -56.65 -19.60 -49.72
C LEU A 23 -57.28 -20.50 -48.61
N LYS A 24 -58.60 -20.33 -48.31
CA LYS A 24 -59.57 -21.35 -47.78
C LYS A 24 -59.32 -21.93 -46.35
N THR A 25 -60.31 -22.40 -45.55
CA THR A 25 -61.77 -22.58 -45.76
C THR A 25 -62.62 -22.37 -44.49
N ARG A 26 -63.80 -21.73 -44.65
CA ARG A 26 -65.05 -21.78 -43.83
C ARG A 26 -65.02 -22.22 -42.33
N ALA A 27 -65.50 -21.30 -41.50
CA ALA A 27 -66.74 -21.51 -40.71
C ALA A 27 -67.60 -20.23 -40.78
N LYS A 28 -68.93 -20.33 -40.59
CA LYS A 28 -69.84 -19.16 -40.59
C LYS A 28 -70.48 -18.98 -39.22
N SER A 29 -70.41 -17.77 -38.67
CA SER A 29 -71.36 -17.24 -37.69
C SER A 29 -71.71 -15.80 -38.06
N LYS A 30 -72.95 -15.37 -37.81
CA LYS A 30 -73.38 -13.97 -37.97
C LYS A 30 -73.43 -13.31 -36.59
N SER A 31 -72.71 -12.21 -36.42
CA SER A 31 -72.98 -11.22 -35.38
C SER A 31 -72.89 -9.81 -35.97
N ALA A 32 -73.40 -8.81 -35.25
CA ALA A 32 -73.74 -7.50 -35.81
C ALA A 32 -72.52 -6.58 -36.06
N LYS A 33 -72.66 -5.65 -37.01
CA LYS A 33 -71.75 -4.50 -37.15
C LYS A 33 -72.04 -3.46 -36.06
N THR A 34 -71.38 -3.57 -34.92
CA THR A 34 -71.22 -2.42 -34.01
C THR A 34 -70.35 -1.33 -34.67
N LYS A 35 -70.63 -0.06 -34.38
CA LYS A 35 -69.67 1.02 -34.68
C LYS A 35 -68.40 0.81 -33.84
N PRO A 36 -67.20 1.10 -34.35
CA PRO A 36 -66.00 1.09 -33.51
C PRO A 36 -66.14 2.12 -32.38
N ALA A 37 -65.83 1.72 -31.15
CA ALA A 37 -65.86 2.61 -30.00
C ALA A 37 -64.74 3.66 -30.09
N LYS A 38 -65.00 4.89 -29.65
CA LYS A 38 -63.98 5.94 -29.65
C LYS A 38 -62.93 5.62 -28.58
N ARG A 39 -61.71 5.31 -29.01
CA ARG A 39 -60.59 5.05 -28.09
C ARG A 39 -60.26 6.31 -27.29
N THR A 40 -59.99 6.13 -26.01
CA THR A 40 -59.62 7.21 -25.08
C THR A 40 -58.28 6.87 -24.41
N CYS A 41 -57.37 7.84 -24.40
CA CYS A 41 -56.06 7.77 -23.76
C CYS A 41 -56.06 8.68 -22.53
N ILE A 42 -55.73 8.14 -21.36
CA ILE A 42 -55.36 8.93 -20.18
C ILE A 42 -53.85 9.15 -20.22
N MET A 43 -53.43 10.37 -20.47
CA MET A 43 -52.02 10.78 -20.41
C MET A 43 -51.70 11.21 -18.97
N VAL A 44 -50.90 10.42 -18.27
CA VAL A 44 -50.46 10.71 -16.89
C VAL A 44 -49.14 11.47 -16.94
N LEU A 45 -49.18 12.75 -16.55
CA LEU A 45 -48.05 13.67 -16.60
C LEU A 45 -47.56 14.01 -15.18
N GLY A 46 -46.26 14.26 -15.04
CA GLY A 46 -45.66 14.70 -13.79
C GLY A 46 -44.21 14.25 -13.66
N MET A 47 -43.44 14.97 -12.83
CA MET A 47 -42.02 14.69 -12.58
C MET A 47 -41.78 13.26 -12.06
N HIS A 48 -40.60 12.70 -12.37
CA HIS A 48 -40.12 11.47 -11.76
C HIS A 48 -40.27 11.51 -10.22
N ARG A 49 -40.69 10.41 -9.60
CA ARG A 49 -40.93 10.29 -8.14
C ARG A 49 -42.11 11.11 -7.58
N SER A 50 -42.85 11.88 -8.40
CA SER A 50 -44.11 12.54 -7.98
C SER A 50 -45.33 11.60 -7.88
N GLY A 51 -45.15 10.27 -7.83
CA GLY A 51 -46.26 9.32 -7.68
C GLY A 51 -46.98 8.91 -8.97
N THR A 52 -46.50 9.34 -10.15
CA THR A 52 -47.09 8.98 -11.46
C THR A 52 -47.22 7.46 -11.67
N SER A 53 -46.24 6.65 -11.23
CA SER A 53 -46.32 5.18 -11.27
C SER A 53 -47.49 4.62 -10.44
N ALA A 54 -47.73 5.20 -9.26
CA ALA A 54 -48.81 4.78 -8.37
C ALA A 54 -50.18 5.09 -8.97
N LEU A 55 -50.40 6.30 -9.50
CA LEU A 55 -51.65 6.61 -10.20
C LEU A 55 -51.86 5.70 -11.42
N THR A 56 -50.81 5.46 -12.22
CA THR A 56 -50.90 4.62 -13.43
C THR A 56 -51.39 3.20 -13.11
N ARG A 57 -50.89 2.60 -12.01
CA ARG A 57 -51.37 1.29 -11.55
C ARG A 57 -52.80 1.36 -11.02
N VAL A 58 -53.20 2.40 -10.28
CA VAL A 58 -54.59 2.55 -9.81
C VAL A 58 -55.57 2.70 -11.00
N LEU A 59 -55.24 3.51 -12.01
CA LEU A 59 -56.02 3.62 -13.25
C LEU A 59 -56.13 2.27 -13.98
N ASN A 60 -55.08 1.46 -13.97
CA ASN A 60 -55.11 0.11 -14.52
C ASN A 60 -55.98 -0.86 -13.70
N LEU A 61 -56.02 -0.75 -12.38
CA LEU A 61 -56.90 -1.57 -11.53
C LEU A 61 -58.41 -1.24 -11.74
N LEU A 62 -58.72 -0.05 -12.25
CA LEU A 62 -60.06 0.37 -12.73
C LEU A 62 -60.35 -0.08 -14.18
N GLY A 63 -59.43 -0.82 -14.81
CA GLY A 63 -59.62 -1.40 -16.15
C GLY A 63 -59.03 -0.60 -17.32
N ALA A 64 -58.23 0.45 -17.10
CA ALA A 64 -57.45 1.05 -18.19
C ALA A 64 -56.31 0.10 -18.62
N ALA A 65 -56.13 -0.10 -19.93
CA ALA A 65 -55.05 -0.95 -20.44
C ALA A 65 -53.66 -0.31 -20.22
N LEU A 66 -52.69 -1.16 -19.90
CA LEU A 66 -51.25 -0.90 -19.83
C LEU A 66 -50.57 -1.30 -21.16
N PRO A 67 -49.32 -0.89 -21.40
CA PRO A 67 -48.53 -1.42 -22.51
C PRO A 67 -48.25 -2.92 -22.35
N GLU A 68 -48.03 -3.63 -23.46
CA GLU A 68 -47.58 -5.04 -23.44
C GLU A 68 -46.21 -5.19 -22.77
N GLN A 69 -45.28 -4.25 -22.97
CA GLN A 69 -43.92 -4.30 -22.42
C GLN A 69 -43.63 -3.15 -21.44
N VAL A 70 -43.92 -3.39 -20.15
CA VAL A 70 -43.54 -2.47 -19.06
C VAL A 70 -42.07 -2.59 -18.65
N ILE A 71 -41.46 -1.48 -18.25
CA ILE A 71 -40.16 -1.47 -17.56
C ILE A 71 -40.25 -2.27 -16.25
N ALA A 72 -39.31 -3.19 -16.05
CA ALA A 72 -39.23 -4.06 -14.88
C ALA A 72 -39.10 -3.27 -13.56
N ALA A 73 -39.57 -3.86 -12.47
CA ALA A 73 -39.38 -3.32 -11.13
C ALA A 73 -37.90 -3.46 -10.69
N ASP A 74 -37.41 -2.48 -9.94
CA ASP A 74 -36.04 -2.43 -9.42
C ASP A 74 -36.03 -2.01 -7.94
N GLU A 75 -34.85 -1.98 -7.30
CA GLU A 75 -34.70 -1.54 -5.90
C GLU A 75 -35.22 -0.12 -5.66
N ASN A 76 -35.13 0.76 -6.67
CA ASN A 76 -35.65 2.12 -6.57
C ASN A 76 -37.19 2.18 -6.67
N ASN A 77 -37.86 1.19 -7.26
CA ASN A 77 -39.31 1.14 -7.43
C ASN A 77 -39.82 -0.32 -7.50
N PRO A 78 -39.84 -1.04 -6.36
CA PRO A 78 -40.24 -2.45 -6.33
C PRO A 78 -41.71 -2.69 -6.71
N ASN A 79 -42.52 -1.62 -6.71
CA ASN A 79 -43.93 -1.62 -7.11
C ASN A 79 -44.17 -1.40 -8.61
N GLY A 80 -43.12 -1.45 -9.44
CA GLY A 80 -43.20 -1.36 -10.91
C GLY A 80 -43.31 0.06 -11.45
N TYR A 81 -42.74 0.31 -12.64
CA TYR A 81 -42.78 1.62 -13.30
C TYR A 81 -44.05 1.86 -14.10
N TRP A 82 -44.61 0.81 -14.72
CA TRP A 82 -45.79 0.89 -15.58
C TRP A 82 -45.62 1.82 -16.79
N GLU A 83 -44.37 1.95 -17.25
CA GLU A 83 -43.93 2.75 -18.42
C GLU A 83 -43.63 1.80 -19.59
N PRO A 84 -43.99 2.11 -20.84
CA PRO A 84 -43.58 1.31 -21.99
C PRO A 84 -42.06 1.41 -22.19
N THR A 85 -41.36 0.27 -22.18
CA THR A 85 -39.90 0.22 -22.34
C THR A 85 -39.47 0.86 -23.67
N SER A 86 -40.22 0.57 -24.73
CA SER A 86 -40.09 1.10 -26.08
C SER A 86 -40.14 2.64 -26.16
N LEU A 87 -41.12 3.28 -25.50
CA LEU A 87 -41.21 4.75 -25.46
C LEU A 87 -40.14 5.39 -24.58
N ASN A 88 -39.75 4.75 -23.47
CA ASN A 88 -38.73 5.28 -22.57
C ASN A 88 -37.37 5.40 -23.29
N THR A 89 -36.92 4.34 -23.97
CA THR A 89 -35.70 4.37 -24.80
C THR A 89 -35.80 5.38 -25.96
N LEU A 90 -36.97 5.49 -26.62
CA LEU A 90 -37.14 6.44 -27.72
C LEU A 90 -37.09 7.90 -27.25
N ASN A 91 -37.72 8.23 -26.11
CA ASN A 91 -37.71 9.57 -25.53
C ASN A 91 -36.33 9.98 -25.01
N GLU A 92 -35.51 9.04 -24.50
CA GLU A 92 -34.10 9.32 -24.18
C GLU A 92 -33.28 9.63 -25.43
N LYS A 93 -33.45 8.86 -26.52
CA LYS A 93 -32.76 9.13 -27.80
C LYS A 93 -33.16 10.49 -28.39
N MET A 94 -34.44 10.84 -28.30
CA MET A 94 -34.98 12.13 -28.79
C MET A 94 -34.47 13.34 -27.99
N LEU A 95 -34.23 13.18 -26.68
CA LEU A 95 -33.56 14.19 -25.85
C LEU A 95 -32.09 14.36 -26.26
N ALA A 96 -31.36 13.23 -26.38
CA ALA A 96 -29.94 13.24 -26.71
C ALA A 96 -29.65 13.84 -28.10
N GLU A 97 -30.46 13.50 -29.12
CA GLU A 97 -30.34 14.10 -30.47
C GLU A 97 -30.67 15.61 -30.49
N ALA A 98 -31.40 16.12 -29.49
CA ALA A 98 -31.67 17.56 -29.31
C ALA A 98 -30.63 18.27 -28.40
N GLY A 99 -29.59 17.57 -27.93
CA GLY A 99 -28.59 18.12 -27.01
C GLY A 99 -29.13 18.44 -25.61
N SER A 100 -30.00 17.56 -25.09
CA SER A 100 -30.71 17.72 -23.82
C SER A 100 -30.86 16.37 -23.10
N SER A 101 -31.32 16.39 -21.86
CA SER A 101 -31.44 15.21 -20.98
C SER A 101 -32.70 15.27 -20.11
N TRP A 102 -33.02 14.18 -19.39
CA TRP A 102 -34.20 14.13 -18.51
C TRP A 102 -34.10 15.08 -17.30
N ASP A 103 -32.88 15.48 -16.95
CA ASP A 103 -32.52 16.42 -15.89
C ASP A 103 -32.16 17.83 -16.40
N ASP A 104 -32.37 18.10 -17.70
CA ASP A 104 -32.22 19.43 -18.28
C ASP A 104 -33.42 20.32 -17.91
N TRP A 105 -33.18 21.24 -16.97
CA TRP A 105 -34.17 22.18 -16.46
C TRP A 105 -34.42 23.38 -17.38
N ARG A 106 -33.66 23.53 -18.48
CA ARG A 106 -33.94 24.51 -19.55
C ARG A 106 -35.19 24.10 -20.37
N PRO A 107 -35.82 25.00 -21.14
CA PRO A 107 -36.86 24.64 -22.10
C PRO A 107 -36.39 23.57 -23.10
N TYR A 108 -37.30 22.70 -23.55
CA TYR A 108 -36.98 21.76 -24.63
C TYR A 108 -37.14 22.46 -25.98
N ASP A 109 -36.08 22.46 -26.79
CA ASP A 109 -36.06 23.09 -28.11
C ASP A 109 -36.17 22.04 -29.21
N VAL A 110 -37.42 21.84 -29.66
CA VAL A 110 -37.75 20.92 -30.77
C VAL A 110 -37.16 21.36 -32.12
N THR A 111 -36.69 22.60 -32.25
CA THR A 111 -36.10 23.09 -33.52
C THR A 111 -34.71 22.55 -33.79
N LYS A 112 -34.02 22.06 -32.74
CA LYS A 112 -32.71 21.38 -32.84
C LYS A 112 -32.76 20.04 -33.57
N LEU A 113 -33.92 19.38 -33.60
CA LEU A 113 -34.16 18.22 -34.44
C LEU A 113 -34.52 18.67 -35.86
N SER A 114 -33.89 18.08 -36.89
CA SER A 114 -34.28 18.31 -38.28
C SER A 114 -35.72 17.87 -38.54
N GLU A 115 -36.35 18.40 -39.58
CA GLU A 115 -37.74 18.07 -39.93
C GLU A 115 -37.94 16.56 -40.17
N GLU A 116 -36.97 15.92 -40.83
CA GLU A 116 -36.90 14.47 -41.05
C GLU A 116 -36.82 13.69 -39.72
N ARG A 117 -36.02 14.14 -38.75
CA ARG A 117 -35.94 13.50 -37.42
C ARG A 117 -37.24 13.70 -36.64
N ARG A 118 -37.86 14.89 -36.70
CA ARG A 118 -39.16 15.16 -36.04
C ARG A 118 -40.25 14.23 -36.59
N GLU A 119 -40.32 14.04 -37.90
CA GLU A 119 -41.33 13.16 -38.50
C GLU A 119 -41.04 11.67 -38.24
N PHE A 120 -39.76 11.27 -38.21
CA PHE A 120 -39.37 9.93 -37.73
C PHE A 120 -39.88 9.68 -36.30
N TYR A 121 -39.69 10.61 -35.36
CA TYR A 121 -40.18 10.43 -33.99
C TYR A 121 -41.71 10.41 -33.91
N ARG A 122 -42.42 11.26 -34.67
CA ARG A 122 -43.88 11.24 -34.75
C ARG A 122 -44.41 9.89 -35.26
N SER A 123 -43.82 9.38 -36.34
CA SER A 123 -44.15 8.07 -36.92
C SER A 123 -43.83 6.91 -35.99
N GLU A 124 -42.67 6.91 -35.32
CA GLU A 124 -42.24 5.81 -34.45
C GLU A 124 -43.02 5.76 -33.13
N ILE A 125 -43.34 6.92 -32.53
CA ILE A 125 -44.25 7.00 -31.38
C ILE A 125 -45.64 6.48 -31.77
N ALA A 126 -46.16 6.85 -32.95
CA ALA A 126 -47.44 6.34 -33.44
C ALA A 126 -47.43 4.82 -33.60
N ARG A 127 -46.35 4.27 -34.16
CA ARG A 127 -46.12 2.82 -34.33
C ARG A 127 -46.12 2.08 -32.99
N ILE A 128 -45.39 2.62 -32.00
CA ILE A 128 -45.28 2.02 -30.66
C ILE A 128 -46.62 2.09 -29.92
N ILE A 129 -47.33 3.22 -29.93
CA ILE A 129 -48.67 3.36 -29.34
C ILE A 129 -49.66 2.35 -29.96
N GLY A 130 -49.57 2.12 -31.27
CA GLY A 130 -50.39 1.13 -31.97
C GLY A 130 -50.09 -0.33 -31.59
N GLN A 131 -48.84 -0.65 -31.25
CA GLN A 131 -48.43 -1.98 -30.79
C GLN A 131 -48.77 -2.18 -29.32
N GLU A 132 -48.14 -1.41 -28.43
CA GLU A 132 -48.18 -1.60 -26.97
C GLU A 132 -49.60 -1.58 -26.38
N TYR A 133 -50.52 -0.81 -26.99
CA TYR A 133 -51.89 -0.63 -26.49
C TYR A 133 -52.96 -1.22 -27.43
N GLY A 134 -52.54 -1.91 -28.50
CA GLY A 134 -53.41 -2.59 -29.46
C GLY A 134 -54.69 -1.83 -29.84
N ALA A 135 -55.84 -2.47 -29.62
CA ALA A 135 -57.17 -1.92 -29.87
C ALA A 135 -57.92 -1.47 -28.60
N ALA A 136 -57.23 -1.25 -27.47
CA ALA A 136 -57.87 -0.97 -26.19
C ALA A 136 -58.77 0.28 -26.22
N PRO A 137 -60.03 0.23 -25.71
CA PRO A 137 -60.96 1.35 -25.75
C PRO A 137 -60.62 2.44 -24.72
N LEU A 138 -60.05 2.05 -23.57
CA LEU A 138 -59.47 2.95 -22.57
C LEU A 138 -58.07 2.43 -22.21
N PHE A 139 -57.07 3.30 -22.29
CA PHE A 139 -55.68 2.97 -21.93
C PHE A 139 -54.95 4.14 -21.27
N VAL A 140 -53.87 3.84 -20.56
CA VAL A 140 -53.07 4.84 -19.84
C VAL A 140 -51.64 4.91 -20.39
N VAL A 141 -51.26 6.10 -20.86
CA VAL A 141 -49.90 6.42 -21.32
C VAL A 141 -49.18 7.19 -20.23
N LYS A 142 -48.04 6.66 -19.80
CA LYS A 142 -47.18 7.28 -18.79
C LYS A 142 -45.73 6.94 -19.09
N GLU A 143 -44.92 7.98 -19.24
CA GLU A 143 -43.47 8.00 -19.14
C GLU A 143 -43.12 9.45 -18.74
N PRO A 144 -42.34 9.71 -17.66
CA PRO A 144 -42.25 11.07 -17.11
C PRO A 144 -41.70 12.14 -18.05
N ARG A 145 -40.84 11.80 -19.02
CA ARG A 145 -40.32 12.76 -20.01
C ARG A 145 -41.40 13.22 -20.99
N ILE A 146 -42.51 12.50 -21.14
CA ILE A 146 -43.70 12.97 -21.90
C ILE A 146 -44.23 14.31 -21.34
N ALA A 147 -43.98 14.65 -20.07
CA ALA A 147 -44.27 16.00 -19.55
C ALA A 147 -43.58 17.14 -20.34
N ARG A 148 -42.44 16.86 -21.00
CA ARG A 148 -41.71 17.77 -21.89
C ARG A 148 -42.27 17.80 -23.33
N PHE A 149 -43.04 16.79 -23.70
CA PHE A 149 -43.47 16.50 -25.09
C PHE A 149 -44.99 16.39 -25.25
N ALA A 150 -45.76 16.76 -24.23
CA ALA A 150 -47.18 16.43 -24.12
C ALA A 150 -48.02 16.96 -25.30
N GLU A 151 -47.67 18.11 -25.87
CA GLU A 151 -48.31 18.65 -27.08
C GLU A 151 -48.07 17.75 -28.31
N MET A 152 -46.82 17.35 -28.56
CA MET A 152 -46.47 16.44 -29.67
C MET A 152 -47.13 15.07 -29.50
N TYR A 153 -47.12 14.50 -28.28
CA TYR A 153 -47.83 13.24 -28.00
C TYR A 153 -49.35 13.38 -28.18
N ALA A 154 -49.92 14.53 -27.83
CA ALA A 154 -51.33 14.80 -28.06
C ALA A 154 -51.68 14.90 -29.55
N ASP A 155 -50.84 15.55 -30.36
CA ASP A 155 -51.02 15.58 -31.82
C ASP A 155 -51.05 14.16 -32.42
N ILE A 156 -50.10 13.31 -32.02
CA ILE A 156 -49.95 11.95 -32.53
C ILE A 156 -51.17 11.09 -32.13
N LEU A 157 -51.62 11.20 -30.87
CA LEU A 157 -52.83 10.50 -30.42
C LEU A 157 -54.08 11.00 -31.16
N GLN A 158 -54.19 12.31 -31.41
CA GLN A 158 -55.30 12.90 -32.18
C GLN A 158 -55.29 12.47 -33.65
N SER A 159 -54.12 12.36 -34.31
CA SER A 159 -54.03 11.87 -35.70
C SER A 159 -54.40 10.39 -35.83
N LEU A 160 -54.15 9.59 -34.79
CA LEU A 160 -54.65 8.22 -34.64
C LEU A 160 -56.15 8.14 -34.28
N GLY A 161 -56.86 9.27 -34.17
CA GLY A 161 -58.29 9.34 -33.81
C GLY A 161 -58.61 9.07 -32.34
N ILE A 162 -57.59 9.11 -31.47
CA ILE A 162 -57.70 8.77 -30.05
C ILE A 162 -58.02 10.04 -29.24
N ASP A 163 -58.99 9.93 -28.35
CA ASP A 163 -59.43 11.04 -27.49
C ASP A 163 -58.49 11.18 -26.28
N VAL A 164 -57.82 12.34 -26.14
CA VAL A 164 -56.80 12.54 -25.10
C VAL A 164 -57.40 13.25 -23.87
N ARG A 165 -57.24 12.63 -22.70
CA ARG A 165 -57.59 13.15 -21.37
C ARG A 165 -56.31 13.22 -20.52
N TYR A 166 -56.14 14.24 -19.69
CA TYR A 166 -54.89 14.46 -18.94
C TYR A 166 -55.10 14.29 -17.44
N VAL A 167 -54.20 13.58 -16.75
CA VAL A 167 -54.07 13.66 -15.28
C VAL A 167 -52.66 14.10 -14.92
N LEU A 168 -52.54 15.23 -14.23
CA LEU A 168 -51.26 15.74 -13.74
C LEU A 168 -51.09 15.35 -12.28
N VAL A 169 -49.99 14.66 -11.97
CA VAL A 169 -49.68 14.22 -10.60
C VAL A 169 -48.63 15.12 -9.98
N SER A 170 -49.04 15.86 -8.95
CA SER A 170 -48.16 16.69 -8.14
C SER A 170 -47.69 15.93 -6.88
N ARG A 171 -46.59 16.40 -6.29
CA ARG A 171 -46.06 15.95 -5.01
C ARG A 171 -45.22 17.09 -4.42
N ASN A 172 -45.09 17.17 -3.10
CA ASN A 172 -44.24 18.19 -2.47
C ASN A 172 -42.81 18.18 -3.07
N PRO A 173 -42.30 19.30 -3.63
CA PRO A 173 -40.99 19.37 -4.28
C PRO A 173 -39.83 18.94 -3.38
N LEU A 174 -39.90 19.16 -2.06
CA LEU A 174 -38.88 18.65 -1.12
C LEU A 174 -38.84 17.11 -1.08
N ALA A 175 -40.01 16.47 -1.05
CA ALA A 175 -40.13 15.02 -1.02
C ALA A 175 -39.76 14.36 -2.36
N VAL A 176 -39.85 15.11 -3.47
CA VAL A 176 -39.32 14.70 -4.78
C VAL A 176 -37.80 14.86 -4.81
N ALA A 177 -37.26 16.02 -4.42
CA ALA A 177 -35.83 16.31 -4.45
C ALA A 177 -35.02 15.31 -3.59
N ALA A 178 -35.44 15.06 -2.34
CA ALA A 178 -34.81 14.05 -1.48
C ALA A 178 -34.90 12.62 -2.05
N SER A 179 -35.93 12.32 -2.85
CA SER A 179 -36.08 11.04 -3.56
C SER A 179 -35.23 10.93 -4.83
N LEU A 180 -34.71 12.04 -5.37
CA LEU A 180 -33.72 12.07 -6.45
C LEU A 180 -32.31 12.00 -5.87
N GLU A 181 -32.05 12.71 -4.77
CA GLU A 181 -30.79 12.67 -4.02
C GLU A 181 -30.41 11.25 -3.61
N ARG A 182 -31.35 10.47 -3.03
CA ARG A 182 -31.10 9.04 -2.72
C ARG A 182 -30.82 8.18 -3.96
N ARG A 183 -31.40 8.52 -5.12
CA ARG A 183 -31.26 7.73 -6.37
C ARG A 183 -29.95 8.00 -7.11
N GLY A 184 -29.40 9.21 -7.03
CA GLY A 184 -28.29 9.63 -7.89
C GLY A 184 -27.49 10.85 -7.42
N GLY A 185 -27.51 11.18 -6.12
CA GLY A 185 -26.67 12.23 -5.54
C GLY A 185 -27.02 13.67 -5.96
N SER A 186 -28.12 13.88 -6.69
CA SER A 186 -28.58 15.21 -7.10
C SER A 186 -28.91 16.07 -5.88
N SER A 187 -28.32 17.27 -5.78
CA SER A 187 -28.58 18.17 -4.65
C SER A 187 -30.05 18.62 -4.59
N GLN A 188 -30.55 18.87 -3.37
CA GLN A 188 -31.91 19.34 -3.13
C GLN A 188 -32.31 20.51 -4.04
N GLY A 189 -31.43 21.51 -4.21
CA GLY A 189 -31.67 22.66 -5.08
C GLY A 189 -31.91 22.25 -6.54
N PHE A 190 -30.99 21.50 -7.13
CA PHE A 190 -31.10 21.02 -8.51
C PHE A 190 -32.36 20.16 -8.71
N GLY A 191 -32.66 19.25 -7.78
CA GLY A 191 -33.86 18.42 -7.81
C GLY A 191 -35.17 19.22 -7.88
N THR A 192 -35.25 20.37 -7.18
CA THR A 192 -36.43 21.25 -7.28
C THR A 192 -36.53 22.01 -8.62
N LEU A 193 -35.41 22.34 -9.27
CA LEU A 193 -35.43 23.00 -10.60
C LEU A 193 -35.91 22.03 -11.70
N VAL A 194 -35.46 20.78 -11.66
CA VAL A 194 -35.93 19.74 -12.60
C VAL A 194 -37.42 19.44 -12.38
N TRP A 195 -37.88 19.40 -11.11
CA TRP A 195 -39.31 19.32 -10.78
C TRP A 195 -40.11 20.48 -11.38
N LEU A 196 -39.61 21.71 -11.24
CA LEU A 196 -40.29 22.91 -11.76
C LEU A 196 -40.47 22.84 -13.28
N ARG A 197 -39.43 22.45 -14.03
CA ARG A 197 -39.51 22.31 -15.49
C ARG A 197 -40.61 21.34 -15.92
N HIS A 198 -40.63 20.13 -15.35
CA HIS A 198 -41.62 19.11 -15.70
C HIS A 198 -43.05 19.50 -15.30
N VAL A 199 -43.21 20.22 -14.18
CA VAL A 199 -44.50 20.79 -13.76
C VAL A 199 -44.98 21.84 -14.77
N LEU A 200 -44.14 22.82 -15.13
CA LEU A 200 -44.55 23.93 -15.99
C LEU A 200 -44.82 23.52 -17.44
N ASP A 201 -44.08 22.54 -17.97
CA ASP A 201 -44.33 22.01 -19.32
C ASP A 201 -45.62 21.17 -19.37
N ALA A 202 -45.85 20.28 -18.40
CA ALA A 202 -47.09 19.50 -18.31
C ALA A 202 -48.34 20.36 -18.04
N GLU A 203 -48.24 21.35 -17.15
CA GLU A 203 -49.36 22.24 -16.85
C GLU A 203 -49.73 23.07 -18.07
N GLN A 204 -48.77 23.72 -18.72
CA GLN A 204 -49.00 24.52 -19.92
C GLN A 204 -49.65 23.70 -21.05
N ALA A 205 -49.08 22.54 -21.40
CA ALA A 205 -49.55 21.70 -22.52
C ALA A 205 -50.97 21.15 -22.34
N SER A 206 -51.42 21.01 -21.08
CA SER A 206 -52.76 20.50 -20.76
C SER A 206 -53.87 21.57 -20.76
N ARG A 207 -53.52 22.87 -20.83
CA ARG A 207 -54.50 23.97 -20.72
C ARG A 207 -55.52 23.95 -21.85
N GLY A 208 -56.78 24.27 -21.51
CA GLY A 208 -57.90 24.25 -22.45
C GLY A 208 -58.29 22.85 -22.95
N LYS A 209 -57.64 21.78 -22.45
CA LYS A 209 -58.02 20.38 -22.68
C LYS A 209 -58.74 19.83 -21.44
N ARG A 210 -59.38 18.67 -21.57
CA ARG A 210 -59.98 17.95 -20.43
C ARG A 210 -58.87 17.43 -19.52
N ARG A 211 -58.63 18.12 -18.41
CA ARG A 211 -57.56 17.79 -17.44
C ARG A 211 -58.08 17.70 -16.01
N ALA A 212 -57.46 16.82 -15.23
CA ALA A 212 -57.58 16.77 -13.78
C ALA A 212 -56.18 16.90 -13.16
N LEU A 213 -56.09 17.48 -11.96
CA LEU A 213 -54.86 17.55 -11.17
C LEU A 213 -55.08 16.83 -9.85
N VAL A 214 -54.07 16.12 -9.38
CA VAL A 214 -54.14 15.33 -8.14
C VAL A 214 -52.77 15.28 -7.46
N SER A 215 -52.74 15.46 -6.14
CA SER A 215 -51.51 15.26 -5.36
C SER A 215 -51.33 13.80 -4.95
N TYR A 216 -50.09 13.31 -4.99
CA TYR A 216 -49.73 11.98 -4.49
C TYR A 216 -50.07 11.85 -2.99
N GLU A 217 -49.91 12.92 -2.23
CA GLU A 217 -50.33 13.05 -0.84
C GLU A 217 -51.85 12.83 -0.68
N ALA A 218 -52.69 13.35 -1.58
CA ALA A 218 -54.13 13.08 -1.56
C ALA A 218 -54.47 11.63 -1.94
N ILE A 219 -53.78 11.03 -2.93
CA ILE A 219 -53.96 9.61 -3.29
C ILE A 219 -53.62 8.69 -2.10
N VAL A 220 -52.47 8.91 -1.44
CA VAL A 220 -52.06 8.10 -0.28
C VAL A 220 -52.95 8.33 0.94
N LYS A 221 -53.54 9.53 1.10
CA LYS A 221 -54.43 9.85 2.22
C LYS A 221 -55.85 9.32 2.04
N ASN A 222 -56.45 9.51 0.86
CA ASN A 222 -57.76 8.98 0.49
C ASN A 222 -57.94 9.00 -1.03
N TRP A 223 -57.65 7.88 -1.70
CA TRP A 223 -57.71 7.75 -3.15
C TRP A 223 -59.14 7.81 -3.71
N ARG A 224 -60.16 7.37 -2.97
CA ARG A 224 -61.57 7.26 -3.45
C ARG A 224 -62.12 8.59 -4.00
N PRO A 225 -62.15 9.71 -3.25
CA PRO A 225 -62.59 11.01 -3.77
C PRO A 225 -61.72 11.55 -4.91
N CYS A 226 -60.45 11.14 -4.99
CA CYS A 226 -59.56 11.57 -6.06
C CYS A 226 -59.92 10.90 -7.39
N LEU A 227 -60.23 9.60 -7.37
CA LEU A 227 -60.73 8.90 -8.56
C LEU A 227 -62.10 9.41 -9.02
N GLN A 228 -62.98 9.78 -8.09
CA GLN A 228 -64.27 10.39 -8.46
C GLN A 228 -64.06 11.75 -9.14
N ARG A 229 -63.24 12.65 -8.57
CA ARG A 229 -62.89 13.94 -9.23
C ARG A 229 -62.30 13.72 -10.63
N ILE A 230 -61.44 12.70 -10.81
CA ILE A 230 -60.88 12.36 -12.13
C ILE A 230 -61.98 11.88 -13.08
N ALA A 231 -62.89 11.00 -12.64
CA ALA A 231 -64.02 10.51 -13.45
C ALA A 231 -64.94 11.64 -13.91
N ASP A 232 -65.37 12.49 -12.98
CA ASP A 232 -66.29 13.60 -13.23
C ASP A 232 -65.65 14.64 -14.18
N THR A 233 -64.46 15.12 -13.81
CA THR A 233 -63.73 16.19 -14.50
C THR A 233 -63.27 15.77 -15.89
N LEU A 234 -62.83 14.52 -16.04
CA LEU A 234 -62.46 13.97 -17.33
C LEU A 234 -63.64 13.40 -18.09
N SER A 235 -64.85 13.31 -17.52
CA SER A 235 -66.02 12.63 -18.10
C SER A 235 -65.68 11.22 -18.59
N LEU A 236 -65.24 10.37 -17.65
CA LEU A 236 -64.86 8.97 -17.86
C LEU A 236 -65.79 8.03 -17.11
N GLU A 237 -66.21 6.96 -17.78
CA GLU A 237 -66.80 5.79 -17.16
C GLU A 237 -65.68 4.74 -16.97
N TRP A 238 -65.46 4.27 -15.74
CA TRP A 238 -64.43 3.26 -15.47
C TRP A 238 -64.91 1.87 -15.93
N PRO A 239 -64.11 1.10 -16.72
CA PRO A 239 -64.47 -0.25 -17.14
C PRO A 239 -64.71 -1.24 -15.98
N ARG A 240 -64.16 -0.96 -14.80
CA ARG A 240 -64.46 -1.63 -13.53
C ARG A 240 -64.88 -0.57 -12.48
N PRO A 241 -66.00 -0.75 -11.76
CA PRO A 241 -66.42 0.15 -10.69
C PRO A 241 -65.36 0.35 -9.60
N ILE A 242 -65.35 1.54 -8.98
CA ILE A 242 -64.43 1.92 -7.90
C ILE A 242 -64.58 0.96 -6.70
N GLU A 243 -65.80 0.54 -6.41
CA GLU A 243 -66.18 -0.38 -5.33
C GLU A 243 -65.61 -1.79 -5.57
N GLU A 244 -65.62 -2.27 -6.81
CA GLU A 244 -65.07 -3.58 -7.18
C GLU A 244 -63.54 -3.58 -7.17
N ALA A 245 -62.91 -2.44 -7.46
CA ALA A 245 -61.46 -2.27 -7.45
C ALA A 245 -60.87 -2.01 -6.05
N GLU A 246 -61.70 -1.73 -5.04
CA GLU A 246 -61.26 -1.26 -3.72
C GLU A 246 -60.23 -2.19 -3.04
N SER A 247 -60.44 -3.50 -3.08
CA SER A 247 -59.53 -4.46 -2.43
C SER A 247 -58.12 -4.39 -3.04
N ASP A 248 -58.02 -4.36 -4.37
CA ASP A 248 -56.73 -4.31 -5.08
C ASP A 248 -56.03 -2.95 -4.90
N VAL A 249 -56.80 -1.86 -4.90
CA VAL A 249 -56.25 -0.51 -4.73
C VAL A 249 -55.76 -0.30 -3.29
N ASN A 250 -56.49 -0.78 -2.28
CA ASN A 250 -56.05 -0.76 -0.88
C ASN A 250 -54.85 -1.67 -0.61
N ALA A 251 -54.75 -2.81 -1.30
CA ALA A 251 -53.56 -3.68 -1.22
C ALA A 251 -52.31 -3.03 -1.83
N PHE A 252 -52.47 -2.14 -2.81
CA PHE A 252 -51.37 -1.46 -3.51
C PHE A 252 -50.96 -0.12 -2.86
N ILE A 253 -51.91 0.70 -2.43
CA ILE A 253 -51.66 2.04 -1.85
C ILE A 253 -51.34 1.93 -0.36
N SER A 254 -50.08 1.60 -0.05
CA SER A 254 -49.54 1.60 1.32
C SER A 254 -48.76 2.88 1.66
N SER A 255 -49.04 3.47 2.82
CA SER A 255 -48.30 4.64 3.32
C SER A 255 -46.86 4.32 3.75
N ALA A 256 -46.48 3.04 3.86
CA ALA A 256 -45.10 2.59 4.07
C ALA A 256 -44.21 2.80 2.83
N ASN A 257 -44.80 2.83 1.63
CA ASN A 257 -44.10 3.09 0.37
C ASN A 257 -43.76 4.59 0.19
N GLN A 258 -44.17 5.46 1.12
CA GLN A 258 -43.90 6.89 1.11
C GLN A 258 -42.59 7.21 1.87
N HIS A 259 -41.44 6.77 1.34
CA HIS A 259 -40.11 6.89 1.96
C HIS A 259 -39.58 8.34 2.14
N HIS A 260 -40.33 9.34 1.70
CA HIS A 260 -40.08 10.76 1.94
C HIS A 260 -41.42 11.48 2.13
N ARG A 261 -41.52 12.29 3.18
CA ARG A 261 -42.64 13.18 3.47
C ARG A 261 -42.06 14.56 3.72
N ALA A 262 -42.80 15.59 3.32
CA ALA A 262 -42.49 16.98 3.64
C ALA A 262 -43.81 17.75 3.77
N SER A 263 -43.93 18.64 4.75
CA SER A 263 -45.10 19.48 4.96
C SER A 263 -45.10 20.72 4.06
N HIS A 264 -46.23 21.43 4.02
CA HIS A 264 -46.30 22.74 3.37
C HIS A 264 -45.44 23.77 4.14
N ASP A 265 -45.51 23.73 5.47
CA ASP A 265 -44.77 24.63 6.37
C ASP A 265 -43.25 24.45 6.22
N GLU A 266 -42.76 23.22 6.01
CA GLU A 266 -41.35 22.93 5.76
C GLU A 266 -40.86 23.48 4.40
N LEU A 267 -41.71 23.44 3.37
CA LEU A 267 -41.44 24.05 2.07
C LEU A 267 -41.42 25.59 2.19
N ASP A 268 -42.37 26.16 2.92
CA ASP A 268 -42.51 27.61 3.06
C ASP A 268 -41.42 28.21 3.96
N ALA A 269 -41.05 27.53 5.05
CA ALA A 269 -39.94 27.92 5.91
C ALA A 269 -38.55 27.71 5.28
N SER A 270 -38.43 26.87 4.24
CA SER A 270 -37.14 26.59 3.60
C SER A 270 -36.52 27.84 2.96
N THR A 271 -35.36 28.28 3.46
CA THR A 271 -34.60 29.43 2.92
C THR A 271 -33.78 29.09 1.67
N THR A 272 -33.58 27.80 1.37
CA THR A 272 -32.77 27.32 0.24
C THR A 272 -33.60 27.03 -1.02
N VAL A 273 -34.92 27.00 -0.91
CA VAL A 273 -35.83 26.77 -2.04
C VAL A 273 -36.33 28.09 -2.61
N ALA A 274 -36.08 28.32 -3.91
CA ALA A 274 -36.47 29.53 -4.62
C ALA A 274 -38.01 29.75 -4.60
N GLY A 275 -38.43 31.01 -4.45
CA GLY A 275 -39.86 31.37 -4.33
C GLY A 275 -40.75 30.84 -5.47
N TRP A 276 -40.21 30.73 -6.69
CA TRP A 276 -40.86 30.11 -7.85
C TRP A 276 -41.36 28.68 -7.62
N ILE A 277 -40.66 27.89 -6.80
CA ILE A 277 -41.05 26.52 -6.44
C ILE A 277 -42.30 26.56 -5.55
N LYS A 278 -42.32 27.47 -4.57
CA LYS A 278 -43.40 27.67 -3.60
C LYS A 278 -44.65 28.23 -4.29
N ASP A 279 -44.48 29.30 -5.06
CA ASP A 279 -45.48 29.91 -5.94
C ASP A 279 -46.18 28.86 -6.82
N SER A 280 -45.40 27.96 -7.43
CA SER A 280 -45.91 26.93 -8.34
C SER A 280 -46.61 25.79 -7.60
N TYR A 281 -46.09 25.35 -6.44
CA TYR A 281 -46.73 24.31 -5.64
C TYR A 281 -48.08 24.76 -5.07
N ALA A 282 -48.16 26.00 -4.54
CA ALA A 282 -49.41 26.58 -4.07
C ALA A 282 -50.45 26.76 -5.20
N ALA A 283 -49.99 27.16 -6.40
CA ALA A 283 -50.85 27.21 -7.58
C ALA A 283 -51.38 25.82 -7.99
N LEU A 284 -50.54 24.77 -7.95
CA LEU A 284 -50.97 23.39 -8.22
C LEU A 284 -52.00 22.88 -7.19
N GLN A 285 -51.84 23.21 -5.90
CA GLN A 285 -52.80 22.80 -4.86
C GLN A 285 -54.18 23.44 -5.08
N THR A 286 -54.23 24.69 -5.57
CA THR A 286 -55.48 25.35 -5.97
C THR A 286 -56.10 24.67 -7.21
N LEU A 287 -55.26 24.29 -8.18
CA LEU A 287 -55.69 23.60 -9.41
C LEU A 287 -56.19 22.15 -9.18
N GLU A 288 -55.90 21.51 -8.05
CA GLU A 288 -56.51 20.22 -7.67
C GLU A 288 -58.01 20.35 -7.30
N GLY A 289 -58.45 21.55 -6.89
CA GLY A 289 -59.87 21.88 -6.66
C GLY A 289 -60.56 22.51 -7.87
N ASP A 290 -59.87 23.43 -8.56
CA ASP A 290 -60.35 24.13 -9.77
C ASP A 290 -59.30 24.01 -10.90
N PRO A 291 -59.37 22.97 -11.75
CA PRO A 291 -58.38 22.73 -12.81
C PRO A 291 -58.22 23.83 -13.86
N TYR A 292 -59.08 24.84 -13.87
CA TYR A 292 -59.07 25.94 -14.84
C TYR A 292 -58.85 27.31 -14.17
N ASN A 293 -58.43 27.33 -12.90
CA ASN A 293 -58.33 28.55 -12.09
C ASN A 293 -57.49 29.68 -12.74
N PRO A 294 -58.10 30.82 -13.13
CA PRO A 294 -57.39 31.86 -13.85
C PRO A 294 -56.27 32.55 -13.06
N GLN A 295 -56.28 32.49 -11.72
CA GLN A 295 -55.23 33.07 -10.90
C GLN A 295 -54.00 32.16 -10.85
N SER A 296 -54.20 30.85 -10.65
CA SER A 296 -53.11 29.87 -10.65
C SER A 296 -52.38 29.82 -11.99
N CYS A 297 -53.11 29.82 -13.11
CA CYS A 297 -52.51 29.87 -14.45
C CYS A 297 -51.63 31.13 -14.64
N ARG A 298 -52.10 32.31 -14.24
CA ARG A 298 -51.32 33.57 -14.31
C ARG A 298 -50.09 33.57 -13.40
N THR A 299 -50.14 32.90 -12.25
CA THR A 299 -48.96 32.69 -11.38
C THR A 299 -47.93 31.80 -12.07
N LEU A 300 -48.35 30.67 -12.65
CA LEU A 300 -47.47 29.77 -13.37
C LEU A 300 -46.88 30.43 -14.64
N ASP A 301 -47.62 31.30 -15.33
CA ASP A 301 -47.13 32.08 -16.48
C ASP A 301 -46.09 33.16 -16.10
N ARG A 302 -46.18 33.71 -14.89
CA ARG A 302 -45.15 34.60 -14.34
C ARG A 302 -43.89 33.79 -14.02
N VAL A 303 -44.04 32.65 -13.35
CA VAL A 303 -42.90 31.79 -12.99
C VAL A 303 -42.21 31.23 -14.23
N ARG A 304 -42.95 30.68 -15.19
CA ARG A 304 -42.41 30.12 -16.44
C ARG A 304 -41.54 31.11 -17.19
N ARG A 305 -42.06 32.31 -17.48
CA ARG A 305 -41.30 33.35 -18.20
C ARG A 305 -40.03 33.79 -17.46
N ALA A 306 -40.08 33.88 -16.13
CA ALA A 306 -38.92 34.26 -15.33
C ALA A 306 -37.85 33.14 -15.27
N PHE A 307 -38.29 31.88 -15.18
CA PHE A 307 -37.43 30.70 -15.17
C PHE A 307 -36.78 30.45 -16.54
N ASP A 308 -37.54 30.62 -17.62
CA ASP A 308 -37.07 30.52 -19.00
C ASP A 308 -35.99 31.61 -19.29
N ALA A 309 -36.16 32.84 -18.81
CA ALA A 309 -35.16 33.91 -18.95
C ALA A 309 -33.85 33.68 -18.16
N VAL A 310 -33.91 33.00 -17.02
CA VAL A 310 -32.71 32.55 -16.29
C VAL A 310 -32.01 31.41 -17.03
N SER A 311 -32.77 30.54 -17.71
CA SER A 311 -32.24 29.38 -18.43
C SER A 311 -31.30 29.75 -19.59
N THR A 312 -31.60 30.82 -20.34
CA THR A 312 -30.72 31.32 -21.42
C THR A 312 -29.49 32.07 -20.90
N THR A 313 -29.50 32.50 -19.64
CA THR A 313 -28.41 33.31 -19.05
C THR A 313 -27.38 32.45 -18.32
N PHE A 314 -27.84 31.45 -17.56
CA PHE A 314 -26.98 30.57 -16.75
C PHE A 314 -26.94 29.13 -17.27
N GLY A 315 -28.00 28.65 -17.93
CA GLY A 315 -28.05 27.31 -18.48
C GLY A 315 -27.06 27.14 -19.61
N ASP A 316 -27.11 28.01 -20.63
CA ASP A 316 -26.25 27.86 -21.82
C ASP A 316 -24.77 28.16 -21.58
N ALA A 317 -24.42 28.74 -20.42
CA ALA A 317 -23.05 28.94 -19.95
C ALA A 317 -22.48 27.77 -19.11
N VAL A 318 -23.31 26.78 -18.71
CA VAL A 318 -22.92 25.69 -17.79
C VAL A 318 -23.29 24.31 -18.33
N TYR A 319 -24.44 24.19 -18.99
CA TYR A 319 -24.94 22.91 -19.48
C TYR A 319 -24.13 22.28 -20.62
N PRO A 320 -23.48 23.02 -21.55
CA PRO A 320 -22.60 22.41 -22.55
C PRO A 320 -21.43 21.64 -21.92
N ASP A 321 -20.73 22.26 -20.96
CA ASP A 321 -19.60 21.63 -20.27
C ASP A 321 -20.05 20.49 -19.36
N LEU A 322 -21.18 20.65 -18.66
CA LEU A 322 -21.77 19.61 -17.81
C LEU A 322 -22.24 18.40 -18.64
N HIS A 323 -22.81 18.62 -19.82
CA HIS A 323 -23.22 17.55 -20.74
C HIS A 323 -22.00 16.87 -21.40
N ALA A 324 -20.93 17.61 -21.71
CA ALA A 324 -19.67 17.04 -22.17
C ALA A 324 -18.99 16.19 -21.07
N LEU A 325 -18.99 16.67 -19.83
CA LEU A 325 -18.47 15.96 -18.66
C LEU A 325 -19.26 14.67 -18.40
N ASN A 326 -20.60 14.74 -18.39
CA ASN A 326 -21.45 13.57 -18.18
C ASN A 326 -21.32 12.54 -19.33
N ALA A 327 -21.16 12.99 -20.58
CA ALA A 327 -20.90 12.10 -21.72
C ALA A 327 -19.53 11.40 -21.59
N ALA A 328 -18.50 12.13 -21.15
CA ALA A 328 -17.18 11.56 -20.86
C ALA A 328 -17.21 10.57 -19.68
N LEU A 329 -18.02 10.85 -18.65
CA LEU A 329 -18.23 9.97 -17.51
C LEU A 329 -18.90 8.65 -17.94
N ALA A 330 -20.00 8.73 -18.68
CA ALA A 330 -20.72 7.55 -19.19
C ALA A 330 -19.85 6.70 -20.14
N ALA A 331 -19.01 7.34 -20.96
CA ALA A 331 -18.04 6.65 -21.81
C ALA A 331 -16.91 5.97 -21.00
N ALA A 332 -16.54 6.51 -19.84
CA ALA A 332 -15.61 5.88 -18.92
C ALA A 332 -16.25 4.71 -18.17
N ASP A 333 -17.47 4.87 -17.65
CA ASP A 333 -18.23 3.82 -16.96
C ASP A 333 -18.52 2.63 -17.88
N SER A 334 -18.89 2.89 -19.14
CA SER A 334 -19.09 1.84 -20.15
C SER A 334 -17.80 1.03 -20.42
N ARG A 335 -16.64 1.68 -20.45
CA ARG A 335 -15.33 0.99 -20.55
C ARG A 335 -14.96 0.23 -19.28
N ILE A 336 -15.28 0.76 -18.11
CA ILE A 336 -15.09 0.05 -16.83
C ILE A 336 -15.97 -1.21 -16.79
N GLN A 337 -17.21 -1.13 -17.26
CA GLN A 337 -18.12 -2.28 -17.38
C GLN A 337 -17.63 -3.32 -18.40
N SER A 338 -17.08 -2.92 -19.56
CA SER A 338 -16.52 -3.90 -20.51
C SER A 338 -15.28 -4.61 -19.93
N ILE A 339 -14.34 -3.86 -19.36
CA ILE A 339 -13.11 -4.41 -18.76
C ILE A 339 -13.44 -5.33 -17.57
N THR A 340 -14.41 -4.97 -16.72
CA THR A 340 -14.82 -5.84 -15.60
C THR A 340 -15.59 -7.07 -16.05
N ALA A 341 -16.36 -7.01 -17.14
CA ALA A 341 -16.99 -8.20 -17.73
C ALA A 341 -15.96 -9.17 -18.33
N GLU A 342 -14.96 -8.65 -19.04
CA GLU A 342 -13.83 -9.43 -19.58
C GLU A 342 -13.03 -10.07 -18.44
N SER A 343 -12.63 -9.29 -17.43
CA SER A 343 -11.90 -9.80 -16.25
C SER A 343 -12.72 -10.83 -15.46
N ALA A 344 -14.04 -10.68 -15.34
CA ALA A 344 -14.90 -11.66 -14.67
C ALA A 344 -14.95 -12.99 -15.43
N ALA A 345 -14.95 -12.97 -16.77
CA ALA A 345 -14.88 -14.17 -17.59
C ALA A 345 -13.53 -14.89 -17.46
N GLU A 346 -12.42 -14.15 -17.45
CA GLU A 346 -11.07 -14.71 -17.23
C GLU A 346 -10.90 -15.31 -15.83
N ILE A 347 -11.45 -14.67 -14.80
CA ILE A 347 -11.42 -15.17 -13.41
C ILE A 347 -12.22 -16.47 -13.30
N GLU A 348 -13.43 -16.55 -13.87
CA GLU A 348 -14.25 -17.77 -13.82
C GLU A 348 -13.65 -18.92 -14.65
N ALA A 349 -12.99 -18.62 -15.78
CA ALA A 349 -12.22 -19.61 -16.53
C ALA A 349 -11.01 -20.13 -15.73
N SER A 350 -10.22 -19.22 -15.13
CA SER A 350 -9.05 -19.55 -14.31
C SER A 350 -9.42 -20.36 -13.06
N LYS A 351 -10.57 -20.03 -12.45
CA LYS A 351 -11.12 -20.74 -11.29
C LYS A 351 -11.47 -22.20 -11.62
N ARG A 352 -12.09 -22.47 -12.77
CA ARG A 352 -12.40 -23.85 -13.22
C ARG A 352 -11.13 -24.67 -13.44
N ALA A 353 -10.12 -24.10 -14.08
CA ALA A 353 -8.82 -24.74 -14.24
C ALA A 353 -8.14 -25.05 -12.89
N LEU A 354 -8.29 -24.17 -11.88
CA LEU A 354 -7.85 -24.44 -10.51
C LEU A 354 -8.65 -25.57 -9.84
N GLU A 355 -9.97 -25.59 -10.00
CA GLU A 355 -10.84 -26.61 -9.41
C GLU A 355 -10.53 -28.02 -9.97
N GLU A 356 -10.28 -28.14 -11.28
CA GLU A 356 -9.82 -29.39 -11.92
C GLU A 356 -8.47 -29.87 -11.36
N GLN A 357 -7.46 -28.98 -11.30
CA GLN A 357 -6.15 -29.30 -10.71
C GLN A 357 -6.26 -29.68 -9.23
N TRP A 358 -7.18 -29.07 -8.48
CA TRP A 358 -7.37 -29.35 -7.06
C TRP A 358 -8.08 -30.71 -6.82
N ILE A 359 -8.98 -31.10 -7.72
CA ILE A 359 -9.56 -32.46 -7.74
C ILE A 359 -8.47 -33.51 -8.00
N GLU A 360 -7.57 -33.27 -8.96
CA GLU A 360 -6.45 -34.17 -9.22
C GLU A 360 -5.48 -34.24 -8.03
N PHE A 361 -5.12 -33.09 -7.45
CA PHE A 361 -4.25 -33.03 -6.27
C PHE A 361 -4.83 -33.81 -5.09
N ARG A 362 -6.12 -33.62 -4.76
CA ARG A 362 -6.82 -34.38 -3.71
C ARG A 362 -6.87 -35.88 -4.03
N SER A 363 -7.05 -36.26 -5.30
CA SER A 363 -7.00 -37.66 -5.73
C SER A 363 -5.62 -38.29 -5.54
N ARG A 364 -4.54 -37.50 -5.66
CA ARG A 364 -3.16 -37.90 -5.38
C ARG A 364 -2.86 -37.96 -3.88
N GLU A 365 -3.35 -36.99 -3.11
CA GLU A 365 -3.23 -36.95 -1.65
C GLU A 365 -3.89 -38.16 -0.98
N ASN A 366 -5.14 -38.47 -1.33
CA ASN A 366 -5.85 -39.66 -0.83
C ASN A 366 -5.06 -40.95 -1.12
N ARG A 367 -4.49 -41.09 -2.33
CA ARG A 367 -3.65 -42.26 -2.69
C ARG A 367 -2.36 -42.35 -1.87
N LEU A 368 -1.78 -41.23 -1.44
CA LEU A 368 -0.60 -41.20 -0.57
C LEU A 368 -0.98 -41.52 0.89
N GLN A 369 -2.12 -41.03 1.39
CA GLN A 369 -2.64 -41.40 2.71
C GLN A 369 -2.94 -42.91 2.80
N ASP A 370 -3.55 -43.48 1.76
CA ASP A 370 -3.82 -44.92 1.61
C ASP A 370 -2.54 -45.78 1.65
N GLN A 371 -1.44 -45.27 1.09
CA GLN A 371 -0.12 -45.92 1.17
C GLN A 371 0.50 -45.78 2.56
N LEU A 372 0.36 -44.61 3.20
CA LEU A 372 0.89 -44.35 4.55
C LEU A 372 0.21 -45.22 5.61
N GLU A 373 -1.11 -45.38 5.55
CA GLU A 373 -1.87 -46.22 6.50
C GLU A 373 -1.52 -47.70 6.33
N ARG A 374 -1.29 -48.18 5.09
CA ARG A 374 -0.78 -49.55 4.84
C ARG A 374 0.60 -49.76 5.44
N GLN A 375 1.54 -48.83 5.24
CA GLN A 375 2.88 -48.90 5.86
C GLN A 375 2.81 -48.85 7.39
N ARG A 376 1.89 -48.06 7.96
CA ARG A 376 1.65 -47.95 9.40
C ARG A 376 1.11 -49.26 9.99
N ILE A 377 0.15 -49.90 9.34
CA ILE A 377 -0.37 -51.23 9.72
C ILE A 377 0.72 -52.30 9.64
N GLU A 378 1.56 -52.29 8.59
CA GLU A 378 2.70 -53.21 8.48
C GLU A 378 3.72 -52.98 9.60
N PHE A 379 4.08 -51.72 9.88
CA PHE A 379 5.00 -51.36 10.95
C PHE A 379 4.47 -51.80 12.32
N GLN A 380 3.19 -51.58 12.60
CA GLN A 380 2.57 -51.95 13.87
C GLN A 380 2.42 -53.48 14.03
N SER A 381 2.21 -54.21 12.93
CA SER A 381 2.29 -55.69 12.89
C SER A 381 3.72 -56.20 13.19
N ARG A 382 4.73 -55.51 12.66
CA ARG A 382 6.16 -55.79 12.91
C ARG A 382 6.57 -55.48 14.34
N GLU A 383 6.05 -54.39 14.92
CA GLU A 383 6.22 -54.04 16.33
C GLU A 383 5.59 -55.10 17.25
N ASN A 384 4.34 -55.50 16.99
CA ASN A 384 3.67 -56.55 17.75
C ASN A 384 4.45 -57.89 17.76
N LYS A 385 5.03 -58.28 16.62
CA LYS A 385 5.94 -59.44 16.54
C LYS A 385 7.20 -59.26 17.40
N LEU A 386 7.82 -58.08 17.40
CA LEU A 386 8.98 -57.76 18.24
C LEU A 386 8.62 -57.76 19.73
N GLN A 387 7.44 -57.26 20.11
CA GLN A 387 6.96 -57.29 21.49
C GLN A 387 6.74 -58.73 22.01
N ASP A 388 6.18 -59.64 21.20
CA ASP A 388 6.03 -61.05 21.59
C ASP A 388 7.38 -61.79 21.66
N GLN A 389 8.32 -61.52 20.74
CA GLN A 389 9.70 -62.00 20.85
C GLN A 389 10.36 -61.50 22.15
N LEU A 390 10.17 -60.22 22.51
CA LEU A 390 10.66 -59.63 23.75
C LEU A 390 10.03 -60.30 24.99
N LYS A 391 8.75 -60.67 24.92
CA LYS A 391 8.01 -61.38 25.98
C LYS A 391 8.57 -62.79 26.19
N LYS A 392 8.82 -63.55 25.11
CA LYS A 392 9.48 -64.87 25.14
C LYS A 392 10.91 -64.78 25.70
N ALA A 393 11.70 -63.80 25.27
CA ALA A 393 13.04 -63.56 25.80
C ALA A 393 13.06 -63.12 27.28
N ARG A 394 12.03 -62.40 27.76
CA ARG A 394 11.85 -62.07 29.18
C ARG A 394 11.55 -63.31 30.03
N ALA A 395 10.75 -64.25 29.53
CA ALA A 395 10.46 -65.51 30.24
C ALA A 395 11.71 -66.38 30.40
N ALA A 396 12.48 -66.60 29.33
CA ALA A 396 13.72 -67.37 29.37
C ALA A 396 14.75 -66.80 30.37
N ALA A 397 14.93 -65.47 30.40
CA ALA A 397 15.82 -64.80 31.35
C ALA A 397 15.36 -64.91 32.82
N SER A 398 14.07 -65.12 33.08
CA SER A 398 13.52 -65.35 34.42
C SER A 398 13.91 -66.73 34.96
N GLU A 399 13.74 -67.78 34.15
CA GLU A 399 14.17 -69.14 34.51
C GLU A 399 15.69 -69.25 34.65
N GLN A 400 16.45 -68.56 33.79
CA GLN A 400 17.92 -68.53 33.91
C GLN A 400 18.36 -67.89 35.24
N ARG A 401 17.71 -66.80 35.68
CA ARG A 401 17.94 -66.19 37.01
C ARG A 401 17.57 -67.11 38.18
N LYS A 402 16.51 -67.93 38.06
CA LYS A 402 16.17 -68.92 39.11
C LYS A 402 17.25 -69.99 39.25
N LYS A 403 17.80 -70.47 38.12
CA LYS A 403 18.94 -71.41 38.11
C LYS A 403 20.20 -70.77 38.69
N GLU A 404 20.51 -69.55 38.26
CA GLU A 404 21.65 -68.75 38.75
C GLU A 404 21.58 -68.52 40.28
N LYS A 405 20.40 -68.17 40.82
CA LYS A 405 20.20 -68.01 42.27
C LYS A 405 20.39 -69.33 43.05
N ARG A 406 19.83 -70.45 42.56
CA ARG A 406 20.04 -71.76 43.19
C ARG A 406 21.51 -72.19 43.20
N LEU A 407 22.26 -71.86 42.15
CA LEU A 407 23.69 -72.16 42.07
C LEU A 407 24.50 -71.36 43.11
N VAL A 408 24.14 -70.09 43.33
CA VAL A 408 24.72 -69.25 44.39
C VAL A 408 24.35 -69.76 45.78
N GLU A 409 23.07 -70.11 46.02
CA GLU A 409 22.61 -70.67 47.29
C GLU A 409 23.31 -72.00 47.65
N MET A 410 23.62 -72.84 46.65
CA MET A 410 24.44 -74.04 46.83
C MET A 410 25.91 -73.71 47.16
N LEU A 411 26.52 -72.77 46.44
CA LEU A 411 27.91 -72.34 46.69
C LEU A 411 28.09 -71.67 48.06
N GLU A 412 27.11 -70.88 48.51
CA GLU A 412 27.11 -70.26 49.84
C GLU A 412 26.97 -71.33 50.95
N HIS A 413 26.16 -72.36 50.72
CA HIS A 413 26.03 -73.49 51.66
C HIS A 413 27.32 -74.34 51.73
N GLU A 414 27.92 -74.68 50.59
CA GLU A 414 29.17 -75.44 50.50
C GLU A 414 30.35 -74.69 51.14
N GLN A 415 30.43 -73.37 50.94
CA GLN A 415 31.42 -72.52 51.62
C GLN A 415 31.16 -72.42 53.13
N ALA A 416 29.90 -72.35 53.58
CA ALA A 416 29.57 -72.35 55.01
C ALA A 416 29.98 -73.65 55.71
N VAL A 417 29.71 -74.81 55.09
CA VAL A 417 30.14 -76.13 55.61
C VAL A 417 31.67 -76.24 55.64
N SER A 418 32.37 -75.77 54.61
CA SER A 418 33.85 -75.74 54.59
C SER A 418 34.44 -74.81 55.66
N ALA A 419 33.77 -73.68 55.94
CA ALA A 419 34.17 -72.76 57.00
C ALA A 419 33.93 -73.35 58.39
N GLN A 420 32.82 -74.07 58.61
CA GLN A 420 32.55 -74.73 59.89
C GLN A 420 33.55 -75.85 60.19
N ALA A 421 33.81 -76.75 59.24
CA ALA A 421 34.80 -77.82 59.42
C ALA A 421 36.21 -77.29 59.75
N LYS A 422 36.60 -76.15 59.15
CA LYS A 422 37.87 -75.48 59.48
C LYS A 422 37.84 -74.77 60.83
N ALA A 423 36.69 -74.27 61.27
CA ALA A 423 36.53 -73.69 62.61
C ALA A 423 36.60 -74.77 63.71
N GLU A 424 36.09 -75.97 63.44
CA GLU A 424 36.15 -77.13 64.33
C GLU A 424 37.59 -77.67 64.43
N GLN A 425 38.32 -77.83 63.33
CA GLN A 425 39.77 -78.14 63.38
C GLN A 425 40.59 -77.06 64.12
N LEU A 426 40.25 -75.78 63.97
CA LEU A 426 40.88 -74.68 64.72
C LEU A 426 40.46 -74.63 66.20
N ALA A 427 39.41 -75.35 66.60
CA ALA A 427 39.06 -75.56 68.00
C ALA A 427 39.87 -76.72 68.59
N GLU A 428 39.94 -77.88 67.91
CA GLU A 428 40.79 -79.01 68.33
C GLU A 428 42.26 -78.59 68.49
N MET A 429 42.84 -77.92 67.50
CA MET A 429 44.22 -77.41 67.60
C MET A 429 44.42 -76.40 68.74
N ARG A 430 43.37 -75.67 69.15
CA ARG A 430 43.43 -74.74 70.29
C ARG A 430 43.37 -75.48 71.62
N ASP A 431 42.56 -76.52 71.73
CA ASP A 431 42.47 -77.32 72.95
C ASP A 431 43.69 -78.25 73.12
N GLU A 432 44.30 -78.74 72.04
CA GLU A 432 45.64 -79.36 72.08
C GLU A 432 46.70 -78.36 72.56
N LEU A 433 46.76 -77.15 71.99
CA LEU A 433 47.71 -76.11 72.44
C LEU A 433 47.45 -75.69 73.90
N ALA A 434 46.19 -75.65 74.35
CA ALA A 434 45.84 -75.39 75.74
C ALA A 434 46.21 -76.56 76.67
N SER A 435 46.12 -77.80 76.20
CA SER A 435 46.57 -79.00 76.91
C SER A 435 48.09 -79.00 77.09
N ILE A 436 48.85 -78.88 75.98
CA ILE A 436 50.31 -78.80 75.97
C ILE A 436 50.80 -77.66 76.87
N ARG A 437 50.13 -76.49 76.81
CA ARG A 437 50.43 -75.35 77.66
C ARG A 437 50.25 -75.65 79.15
N ARG A 438 49.16 -76.32 79.58
CA ARG A 438 48.98 -76.73 80.99
C ARG A 438 50.04 -77.74 81.43
N THR A 439 50.47 -78.63 80.55
CA THR A 439 51.56 -79.58 80.83
C THR A 439 52.90 -78.85 81.01
N LEU A 440 53.20 -77.83 80.18
CA LEU A 440 54.38 -76.96 80.41
C LEU A 440 54.26 -76.17 81.73
N GLU A 441 53.14 -75.50 81.97
CA GLU A 441 52.92 -74.65 83.15
C GLU A 441 52.95 -75.47 84.47
N THR A 442 52.59 -76.76 84.45
CA THR A 442 52.77 -77.66 85.61
C THR A 442 54.19 -78.23 85.74
N THR A 443 54.90 -78.47 84.63
CA THR A 443 56.29 -78.97 84.67
C THR A 443 57.29 -77.92 85.19
N VAL A 444 57.06 -76.64 84.86
CA VAL A 444 57.92 -75.50 85.24
C VAL A 444 57.98 -75.24 86.76
N VAL A 445 57.02 -75.74 87.55
CA VAL A 445 56.97 -75.52 89.00
C VAL A 445 57.92 -76.44 89.80
N ASN A 446 58.27 -77.62 89.27
CA ASN A 446 58.93 -78.68 90.05
C ASN A 446 60.33 -79.14 89.56
N ASN A 447 60.85 -78.65 88.43
CA ASN A 447 62.22 -78.96 87.99
C ASN A 447 62.90 -77.75 87.33
N GLY A 448 64.03 -77.30 87.89
CA GLY A 448 64.77 -76.15 87.40
C GLY A 448 65.80 -76.48 86.32
N ALA A 449 65.50 -76.19 85.05
CA ALA A 449 66.45 -76.25 83.93
C ALA A 449 66.09 -75.26 82.79
N PRO A 450 66.57 -74.01 82.82
CA PRO A 450 66.15 -72.97 81.87
C PRO A 450 66.96 -72.98 80.57
N SER A 451 66.71 -73.93 79.66
CA SER A 451 67.35 -73.93 78.32
C SER A 451 66.53 -74.54 77.18
N VAL A 452 65.67 -75.54 77.43
CA VAL A 452 64.92 -76.23 76.36
C VAL A 452 63.71 -75.43 75.88
N VAL A 453 62.89 -74.94 76.82
CA VAL A 453 61.61 -74.23 76.57
C VAL A 453 61.77 -72.97 75.69
N GLN A 454 62.98 -72.38 75.67
CA GLN A 454 63.27 -71.14 74.95
C GLN A 454 63.39 -71.36 73.43
N ASN A 455 63.92 -72.52 72.99
CA ASN A 455 64.04 -72.87 71.58
C ASN A 455 62.68 -73.25 70.96
N GLU A 456 61.85 -74.02 71.67
CA GLU A 456 60.51 -74.40 71.20
C GLU A 456 59.59 -73.19 71.06
N ARG A 457 59.66 -72.25 72.01
CA ARG A 457 58.97 -70.97 71.91
C ARG A 457 59.39 -70.18 70.67
N GLN A 458 60.69 -70.15 70.34
CA GLN A 458 61.18 -69.44 69.16
C GLN A 458 60.74 -70.11 67.85
N GLN A 459 60.65 -71.45 67.80
CA GLN A 459 60.05 -72.20 66.70
C GLN A 459 58.54 -71.86 66.52
N LEU A 460 57.79 -71.79 67.63
CA LEU A 460 56.37 -71.43 67.60
C LEU A 460 56.12 -69.98 67.19
N GLU A 461 56.95 -69.03 67.62
CA GLU A 461 56.86 -67.63 67.19
C GLU A 461 57.17 -67.48 65.68
N ILE A 462 58.10 -68.28 65.12
CA ILE A 462 58.36 -68.37 63.66
C ILE A 462 57.16 -68.97 62.92
N ALA A 463 56.55 -70.04 63.43
CA ALA A 463 55.37 -70.66 62.84
C ALA A 463 54.16 -69.70 62.82
N LEU A 464 53.94 -68.96 63.91
CA LEU A 464 52.89 -67.96 64.04
C LEU A 464 53.09 -66.79 63.05
N ALA A 465 54.32 -66.30 62.90
CA ALA A 465 54.66 -65.26 61.92
C ALA A 465 54.41 -65.73 60.47
N ARG A 466 54.69 -67.01 60.17
CA ARG A 466 54.43 -67.61 58.85
C ARG A 466 52.94 -67.65 58.52
N SER A 467 52.11 -68.10 59.47
CA SER A 467 50.64 -68.12 59.33
C SER A 467 50.05 -66.70 59.19
N GLN A 468 50.55 -65.72 59.95
CA GLN A 468 50.12 -64.32 59.82
C GLN A 468 50.48 -63.72 58.44
N SER A 469 51.62 -64.11 57.86
CA SER A 469 52.02 -63.69 56.51
C SER A 469 51.05 -64.18 55.41
N GLU A 470 50.58 -65.43 55.51
CA GLU A 470 49.58 -65.98 54.57
C GLU A 470 48.24 -65.25 54.67
N VAL A 471 47.76 -64.91 55.88
CA VAL A 471 46.54 -64.11 56.05
C VAL A 471 46.67 -62.73 55.40
N VAL A 472 47.85 -62.11 55.45
CA VAL A 472 48.13 -60.84 54.77
C VAL A 472 48.16 -61.01 53.24
N SER A 473 48.68 -62.12 52.71
CA SER A 473 48.70 -62.36 51.25
C SER A 473 47.28 -62.53 50.69
N TYR A 474 46.41 -63.31 51.33
CA TYR A 474 45.00 -63.42 50.94
C TYR A 474 44.25 -62.08 51.07
N THR A 475 44.54 -61.31 52.12
CA THR A 475 43.94 -59.97 52.32
C THR A 475 44.35 -59.00 51.19
N ASN A 476 45.59 -59.08 50.71
CA ASN A 476 46.07 -58.27 49.58
C ASN A 476 45.50 -58.75 48.23
N ALA A 477 45.39 -60.06 47.99
CA ALA A 477 44.75 -60.59 46.77
C ALA A 477 43.28 -60.15 46.64
N ILE A 478 42.54 -60.12 47.75
CA ILE A 478 41.16 -59.57 47.82
C ILE A 478 41.15 -58.05 47.57
N LYS A 479 42.24 -57.35 47.86
CA LYS A 479 42.42 -55.90 47.64
C LYS A 479 42.70 -55.60 46.16
N GLU A 480 43.56 -56.38 45.51
CA GLU A 480 43.86 -56.27 44.06
C GLU A 480 42.65 -56.62 43.18
N MET A 481 41.90 -57.68 43.53
CA MET A 481 40.63 -57.99 42.86
C MET A 481 39.58 -56.87 42.98
N ARG A 482 39.74 -55.93 43.92
CA ARG A 482 38.87 -54.76 44.11
C ARG A 482 39.41 -53.46 43.49
N SER A 483 40.66 -53.43 43.02
CA SER A 483 41.27 -52.27 42.34
C SER A 483 41.46 -52.44 40.83
N SER A 484 41.35 -53.65 40.29
CA SER A 484 41.47 -53.91 38.84
C SER A 484 40.35 -53.25 38.01
N THR A 485 40.71 -52.70 36.85
CA THR A 485 39.91 -51.70 36.12
C THR A 485 38.86 -52.25 35.14
N SER A 486 38.77 -53.58 34.96
CA SER A 486 37.88 -54.21 33.96
C SER A 486 36.39 -54.24 34.34
N TRP A 487 36.03 -54.09 35.62
CA TRP A 487 34.66 -54.34 36.10
C TRP A 487 33.68 -53.15 36.00
N ARG A 488 34.10 -52.00 35.45
CA ARG A 488 33.26 -50.77 35.39
C ARG A 488 32.44 -50.61 34.10
N ILE A 489 32.63 -51.47 33.09
CA ILE A 489 32.09 -51.28 31.73
C ILE A 489 30.71 -51.94 31.51
N THR A 490 30.37 -53.04 32.19
CA THR A 490 29.13 -53.82 31.92
C THR A 490 27.91 -53.44 32.78
N ARG A 491 28.07 -52.52 33.73
CA ARG A 491 27.00 -52.10 34.66
C ARG A 491 25.81 -51.32 34.04
N PRO A 492 25.97 -50.45 33.02
CA PRO A 492 24.86 -49.62 32.53
C PRO A 492 23.67 -50.42 31.93
N ILE A 493 23.96 -51.56 31.31
CA ILE A 493 23.03 -52.24 30.38
C ILE A 493 21.93 -53.04 31.10
N ARG A 494 22.05 -53.30 32.42
CA ARG A 494 21.08 -54.12 33.17
C ARG A 494 20.02 -53.31 33.96
N ALA A 495 20.13 -51.98 34.05
CA ALA A 495 19.21 -51.16 34.86
C ALA A 495 17.88 -50.83 34.15
N ILE A 496 17.88 -50.64 32.82
CA ILE A 496 16.77 -50.08 32.05
C ILE A 496 15.57 -51.04 31.90
N LYS A 497 15.72 -52.33 32.27
CA LYS A 497 14.71 -53.39 31.99
C LYS A 497 13.70 -53.66 33.13
N TYR A 498 13.61 -52.82 34.16
CA TYR A 498 12.65 -53.00 35.28
C TYR A 498 11.69 -51.82 35.51
N LEU A 499 11.75 -50.75 34.70
CA LEU A 499 10.89 -49.56 34.83
C LEU A 499 9.53 -49.71 34.09
N LEU A 500 9.02 -50.95 33.99
CA LEU A 500 7.72 -51.29 33.40
C LEU A 500 7.13 -52.54 34.07
N ILE A 501 6.40 -52.36 35.18
CA ILE A 501 5.11 -52.99 35.53
C ILE A 501 4.65 -52.46 36.93
N ASN A 502 3.42 -51.96 36.94
CA ASN A 502 2.66 -51.25 37.99
C ASN A 502 2.00 -52.22 39.03
N PRO A 503 1.15 -51.81 40.01
CA PRO A 503 0.96 -50.51 40.71
C PRO A 503 0.65 -50.61 42.26
N VAL A 504 0.24 -49.48 42.87
CA VAL A 504 -0.56 -49.28 44.13
C VAL A 504 0.15 -49.29 45.50
N GLY A 505 -0.15 -48.28 46.33
CA GLY A 505 0.24 -48.21 47.76
C GLY A 505 0.17 -46.80 48.37
N SER A 506 -1.01 -46.17 48.41
CA SER A 506 -1.14 -44.72 48.67
C SER A 506 -1.00 -44.27 50.14
N ALA A 507 -0.39 -43.09 50.30
CA ALA A 507 -0.55 -42.11 51.39
C ALA A 507 -0.03 -42.44 52.82
N ARG A 508 0.92 -41.60 53.29
CA ARG A 508 0.73 -40.78 54.51
C ARG A 508 1.73 -39.61 54.62
N VAL A 509 1.19 -38.44 55.01
CA VAL A 509 1.73 -37.42 55.95
C VAL A 509 3.22 -37.08 55.83
N LEU A 510 3.58 -35.96 55.18
CA LEU A 510 3.68 -34.58 55.74
C LEU A 510 4.93 -34.30 56.62
N PHE A 511 5.73 -33.34 56.13
CA PHE A 511 6.47 -32.30 56.87
C PHE A 511 7.48 -32.67 57.99
N GLY A 512 8.73 -32.22 57.77
CA GLY A 512 9.49 -31.55 58.84
C GLY A 512 11.01 -31.71 58.79
N PHE A 513 11.72 -30.66 58.33
CA PHE A 513 12.88 -30.03 59.05
C PHE A 513 13.56 -28.84 58.34
N GLY A 514 13.08 -28.40 57.17
CA GLY A 514 13.73 -27.37 56.33
C GLY A 514 13.85 -25.93 56.87
N ARG A 515 13.77 -25.70 58.19
CA ARG A 515 13.73 -24.34 58.80
C ARG A 515 14.91 -23.97 59.71
N ARG A 516 16.00 -24.77 59.73
CA ARG A 516 17.16 -24.51 60.61
C ARG A 516 18.55 -24.46 59.95
N ALA A 517 18.69 -24.85 58.67
CA ALA A 517 19.98 -24.79 57.95
C ALA A 517 20.24 -23.45 57.21
N ALA A 518 19.18 -22.71 56.83
CA ALA A 518 19.24 -21.57 55.89
C ALA A 518 19.80 -20.25 56.48
N ARG A 519 20.68 -20.29 57.49
CA ARG A 519 21.27 -19.09 58.14
C ARG A 519 22.81 -19.09 58.24
N ARG A 520 23.52 -20.06 57.65
CA ARG A 520 25.00 -20.17 57.76
C ARG A 520 25.74 -20.60 56.47
N LEU A 521 25.27 -20.20 55.28
CA LEU A 521 26.07 -20.29 54.04
C LEU A 521 25.96 -18.99 53.21
N PRO A 522 27.07 -18.49 52.63
CA PRO A 522 27.07 -17.26 51.83
C PRO A 522 26.70 -17.54 50.37
N ILE A 523 25.77 -16.76 49.80
CA ILE A 523 25.36 -16.82 48.38
C ILE A 523 25.21 -15.37 47.86
N PRO A 524 25.64 -15.05 46.62
CA PRO A 524 25.65 -13.68 46.09
C PRO A 524 24.30 -12.96 46.01
N VAL A 525 24.36 -11.63 45.97
CA VAL A 525 23.22 -10.70 46.18
C VAL A 525 22.11 -10.83 45.14
N TYR A 526 22.40 -11.15 43.87
CA TYR A 526 21.39 -11.18 42.81
C TYR A 526 20.28 -12.21 43.04
N MET A 527 20.58 -13.32 43.75
CA MET A 527 19.61 -14.35 44.14
C MET A 527 18.57 -13.87 45.18
N LYS A 528 18.70 -12.66 45.75
CA LYS A 528 17.72 -12.08 46.69
C LYS A 528 16.63 -11.23 46.04
N HIS A 529 16.79 -10.80 44.77
CA HIS A 529 15.85 -9.87 44.15
C HIS A 529 14.71 -10.58 43.38
N SER A 530 15.02 -11.72 42.73
CA SER A 530 14.08 -12.50 41.91
C SER A 530 12.87 -13.05 42.69
N VAL A 531 13.04 -13.34 43.98
CA VAL A 531 11.97 -13.87 44.87
C VAL A 531 10.96 -12.80 45.28
N LYS A 532 11.29 -11.50 45.22
CA LYS A 532 10.47 -10.42 45.79
C LYS A 532 9.44 -9.81 44.81
N MET A 533 9.63 -9.96 43.50
CA MET A 533 8.89 -9.20 42.48
C MET A 533 7.86 -10.00 41.67
N ARG A 534 7.55 -11.26 42.05
CA ARG A 534 6.66 -12.15 41.28
C ARG A 534 5.52 -12.83 42.07
N LEU A 535 5.15 -12.31 43.23
CA LEU A 535 3.90 -12.67 43.90
C LEU A 535 3.09 -11.41 44.29
N LEU A 536 1.83 -11.41 43.86
CA LEU A 536 0.73 -10.49 44.19
C LEU A 536 0.74 -9.08 43.51
N ARG A 537 -0.06 -8.98 42.44
CA ARG A 537 -0.92 -7.83 42.12
C ARG A 537 -2.38 -8.21 42.48
N TYR A 538 -3.28 -7.22 42.55
CA TYR A 538 -4.71 -7.30 42.91
C TYR A 538 -5.00 -7.67 44.39
N ASP A 539 -5.98 -7.06 45.10
CA ASP A 539 -6.64 -5.74 44.96
C ASP A 539 -7.47 -5.40 46.25
N VAL A 540 -8.31 -4.35 46.20
CA VAL A 540 -9.48 -4.04 47.08
C VAL A 540 -9.28 -3.11 48.31
N VAL A 541 -9.34 -1.80 48.05
CA VAL A 541 -10.36 -0.82 48.56
C VAL A 541 -10.68 -0.67 50.08
N ARG A 542 -10.30 0.50 50.65
CA ARG A 542 -10.95 1.31 51.75
C ARG A 542 -11.13 0.63 53.14
N LYS A 543 -11.40 1.29 54.29
CA LYS A 543 -11.81 2.66 54.74
C LYS A 543 -11.27 2.81 56.21
N ALA A 544 -11.30 3.91 57.00
CA ALA A 544 -11.79 5.30 56.93
C ALA A 544 -11.12 6.16 58.05
N GLY A 545 -11.23 7.50 57.99
CA GLY A 545 -11.06 8.41 59.14
C GLY A 545 -9.74 9.22 59.19
N SER A 546 -9.72 10.52 59.51
CA SER A 546 -10.85 11.45 59.78
C SER A 546 -10.43 12.93 59.59
N LEU A 547 -11.44 13.82 59.53
CA LEU A 547 -11.38 15.30 59.55
C LEU A 547 -10.85 16.04 58.29
N SER A 548 -11.31 17.26 57.95
CA SER A 548 -12.68 17.65 57.53
C SER A 548 -12.79 19.13 57.11
N ARG A 549 -13.35 19.40 55.91
CA ARG A 549 -13.95 20.69 55.46
C ARG A 549 -12.99 21.91 55.38
N GLU A 550 -13.28 23.01 54.67
CA GLU A 550 -14.49 23.40 53.90
C GLU A 550 -14.11 24.13 52.58
N GLU A 551 -15.11 24.64 51.83
CA GLU A 551 -14.96 25.27 50.51
C GLU A 551 -14.93 26.82 50.60
N ALA A 552 -14.21 27.52 49.69
CA ALA A 552 -14.61 28.83 49.13
C ALA A 552 -13.66 29.37 48.03
N ALA A 553 -14.20 30.26 47.18
CA ALA A 553 -13.57 30.92 46.04
C ALA A 553 -12.48 31.97 46.39
N GLY A 554 -11.62 32.31 45.41
CA GLY A 554 -10.70 33.45 45.53
C GLY A 554 -9.76 33.73 44.34
N SER A 555 -10.08 34.77 43.58
CA SER A 555 -9.22 35.75 42.86
C SER A 555 -7.75 35.88 43.32
N VAL A 556 -6.75 36.39 42.57
CA VAL A 556 -6.60 37.01 41.23
C VAL A 556 -5.08 37.19 40.94
N ALA A 557 -4.74 37.80 39.80
CA ALA A 557 -3.42 38.36 39.42
C ALA A 557 -2.40 37.37 38.82
N SER A 558 -1.62 37.67 37.79
CA SER A 558 -1.67 38.55 36.60
C SER A 558 -0.23 38.91 36.24
N SER A 559 0.23 38.54 35.05
CA SER A 559 1.31 39.27 34.37
C SER A 559 1.09 39.14 32.86
N SER A 560 0.64 40.23 32.24
CA SER A 560 0.55 40.36 30.79
C SER A 560 1.79 41.06 30.24
N ALA A 561 2.22 40.65 29.05
CA ALA A 561 3.10 41.43 28.19
C ALA A 561 2.51 41.38 26.78
N THR A 562 2.15 42.53 26.23
CA THR A 562 1.26 42.61 25.06
C THR A 562 1.86 43.47 23.95
N ILE A 563 2.32 42.84 22.86
CA ILE A 563 2.64 43.45 21.56
C ILE A 563 2.41 42.35 20.51
N GLY A 564 1.65 42.51 19.42
CA GLY A 564 0.70 43.56 19.00
C GLY A 564 -0.06 43.07 17.75
N ALA A 565 -1.31 43.51 17.53
CA ALA A 565 -2.12 43.14 16.35
C ALA A 565 -1.84 44.11 15.16
N ALA A 566 -2.23 43.88 13.90
CA ALA A 566 -3.26 43.01 13.28
C ALA A 566 -2.88 42.77 11.76
N PRO A 567 -3.71 42.22 10.84
CA PRO A 567 -5.07 41.68 10.99
C PRO A 567 -5.41 40.33 10.28
N LEU A 568 -6.39 39.63 10.88
CA LEU A 568 -7.49 38.86 10.27
C LEU A 568 -7.26 37.97 9.01
N ALA A 569 -7.41 36.66 9.22
CA ALA A 569 -8.50 35.88 8.61
C ALA A 569 -8.96 34.75 9.57
N LEU A 570 -10.24 34.74 9.96
CA LEU A 570 -10.78 33.76 10.91
C LEU A 570 -11.38 32.54 10.19
N GLY A 571 -10.54 31.55 9.90
CA GLY A 571 -10.99 30.16 9.85
C GLY A 571 -10.89 29.57 11.26
N SER A 572 -11.93 28.89 11.75
CA SER A 572 -11.79 28.09 12.97
C SER A 572 -10.82 26.94 12.71
N SER A 573 -9.79 26.82 13.54
CA SER A 573 -8.89 25.65 13.49
C SER A 573 -9.75 24.38 13.62
N PRO A 574 -9.66 23.43 12.67
CA PRO A 574 -10.42 22.19 12.73
C PRO A 574 -10.14 21.44 14.04
N SER A 575 -11.15 20.76 14.60
CA SER A 575 -10.89 19.85 15.72
C SER A 575 -9.91 18.75 15.30
N VAL A 576 -9.18 18.19 16.26
CA VAL A 576 -8.25 17.08 15.99
C VAL A 576 -9.00 15.89 15.36
N GLU A 577 -10.27 15.69 15.71
CA GLU A 577 -11.13 14.69 15.08
C GLU A 577 -11.41 15.02 13.61
N ALA A 578 -11.74 16.28 13.29
CA ALA A 578 -11.99 16.72 11.91
C ALA A 578 -10.71 16.73 11.05
N GLU A 579 -9.54 16.89 11.66
CA GLU A 579 -8.23 16.73 11.03
C GLU A 579 -7.91 15.25 10.77
N TYR A 580 -8.10 14.38 11.77
CA TYR A 580 -7.93 12.94 11.66
C TYR A 580 -8.90 12.28 10.66
N ILE A 581 -10.19 12.64 10.71
CA ILE A 581 -11.19 12.14 9.76
C ILE A 581 -10.82 12.53 8.32
N ARG A 582 -10.28 13.75 8.09
CA ARG A 582 -9.79 14.13 6.76
C ARG A 582 -8.52 13.37 6.36
N GLN A 583 -7.60 13.08 7.29
CA GLN A 583 -6.43 12.23 7.03
C GLN A 583 -6.83 10.80 6.65
N VAL A 584 -7.74 10.17 7.40
CA VAL A 584 -8.25 8.82 7.12
C VAL A 584 -9.04 8.76 5.81
N LEU A 585 -9.92 9.73 5.56
CA LEU A 585 -10.65 9.81 4.29
C LEU A 585 -9.74 10.13 3.10
N ALA A 586 -8.65 10.88 3.29
CA ALA A 586 -7.66 11.12 2.24
C ALA A 586 -6.93 9.84 1.82
N ILE A 587 -6.64 8.92 2.75
CA ILE A 587 -6.04 7.62 2.41
C ILE A 587 -6.96 6.82 1.46
N ALA A 588 -8.27 6.81 1.71
CA ALA A 588 -9.24 6.17 0.84
C ALA A 588 -9.47 6.94 -0.49
N LYS A 589 -9.27 8.26 -0.50
CA LYS A 589 -9.44 9.16 -1.66
C LYS A 589 -8.14 9.45 -2.43
N ARG A 590 -7.10 8.63 -2.27
CA ARG A 590 -5.84 8.70 -3.06
C ARG A 590 -5.82 7.66 -4.17
N PRO A 591 -6.16 8.02 -5.42
CA PRO A 591 -5.61 7.34 -6.58
C PRO A 591 -4.07 7.39 -6.53
N ALA A 592 -3.39 6.40 -7.09
CA ALA A 592 -1.95 6.53 -7.33
C ALA A 592 -1.70 7.68 -8.32
N GLY A 593 -0.76 8.57 -8.01
CA GLY A 593 -0.40 9.70 -8.88
C GLY A 593 -1.06 11.04 -8.60
N THR A 594 -1.77 11.23 -7.47
CA THR A 594 -2.46 12.50 -7.15
C THR A 594 -1.90 13.27 -5.95
N ASP A 595 -0.84 12.80 -5.31
CA ASP A 595 -0.19 13.53 -4.20
C ASP A 595 0.97 14.39 -4.73
N LEU A 596 1.28 15.50 -4.06
CA LEU A 596 2.37 16.42 -4.49
C LEU A 596 3.75 15.78 -4.30
N ASP A 597 3.87 14.90 -3.31
CA ASP A 597 5.07 14.11 -3.03
C ASP A 597 5.23 12.89 -3.97
N TYR A 598 4.28 12.62 -4.88
CA TYR A 598 4.28 11.42 -5.70
C TYR A 598 5.24 11.53 -6.90
N VAL A 599 6.21 10.63 -6.96
CA VAL A 599 7.15 10.50 -8.09
C VAL A 599 6.68 9.35 -9.00
N PRO A 600 6.45 9.58 -10.30
CA PRO A 600 6.08 8.53 -11.26
C PRO A 600 7.27 7.64 -11.62
N ARG A 601 6.99 6.54 -12.35
CA ARG A 601 8.01 5.65 -12.88
C ARG A 601 8.97 6.41 -13.80
N SER A 602 10.26 6.14 -13.65
CA SER A 602 11.29 6.58 -14.59
C SER A 602 11.30 5.66 -15.80
N GLU A 603 11.29 6.23 -17.01
CA GLU A 603 11.69 5.51 -18.24
C GLU A 603 13.23 5.33 -18.31
N GLU A 604 13.99 6.17 -17.60
CA GLU A 604 15.45 6.12 -17.61
C GLU A 604 15.98 5.07 -16.62
N VAL A 605 16.84 4.20 -17.13
CA VAL A 605 17.59 3.17 -16.41
C VAL A 605 19.01 3.69 -16.10
N ILE A 606 19.47 3.56 -14.85
CA ILE A 606 20.84 3.93 -14.46
C ILE A 606 21.85 2.82 -14.81
N ASP A 607 22.89 3.14 -15.60
CA ASP A 607 24.09 2.30 -15.70
C ASP A 607 25.04 2.60 -14.53
N PHE A 608 24.87 1.87 -13.43
CA PHE A 608 25.73 1.97 -12.25
C PHE A 608 26.96 1.04 -12.32
N ALA A 609 27.26 0.38 -13.46
CA ALA A 609 28.43 -0.52 -13.56
C ALA A 609 29.77 0.22 -13.43
N ARG A 610 29.79 1.53 -13.71
CA ARG A 610 30.93 2.45 -13.47
C ARG A 610 30.93 3.07 -12.06
N SER A 611 30.03 2.66 -11.17
CA SER A 611 30.06 3.07 -9.75
C SER A 611 31.15 2.30 -8.99
N PRO A 612 31.96 2.95 -8.15
CA PRO A 612 32.86 2.28 -7.21
C PRO A 612 32.12 1.69 -5.99
N LEU A 613 30.83 1.97 -5.83
CA LEU A 613 29.94 1.50 -4.77
C LEU A 613 28.79 0.65 -5.32
N LYS A 614 28.39 -0.38 -4.57
CA LYS A 614 27.15 -1.13 -4.76
C LYS A 614 26.16 -0.81 -3.64
N VAL A 615 24.90 -0.56 -3.97
CA VAL A 615 23.82 -0.52 -2.97
C VAL A 615 23.16 -1.89 -2.89
N MET A 616 23.12 -2.48 -1.70
CA MET A 616 22.39 -3.72 -1.41
C MET A 616 21.17 -3.40 -0.55
N ALA A 617 20.04 -4.06 -0.77
CA ALA A 617 18.85 -3.88 0.07
C ALA A 617 18.53 -5.16 0.86
N PHE A 618 18.25 -5.06 2.16
CA PHE A 618 17.70 -6.18 2.93
C PHE A 618 16.35 -6.61 2.34
N TYR A 619 16.05 -7.90 2.35
CA TYR A 619 14.87 -8.45 1.68
C TYR A 619 14.16 -9.46 2.58
N LEU A 620 12.88 -9.19 2.87
CA LEU A 620 12.03 -10.03 3.70
C LEU A 620 11.26 -11.06 2.83
N PRO A 621 11.37 -12.36 3.13
CA PRO A 621 10.63 -13.39 2.38
C PRO A 621 9.15 -13.56 2.81
N GLN A 622 8.67 -12.88 3.86
CA GLN A 622 7.38 -13.17 4.54
C GLN A 622 6.10 -12.66 3.81
N PHE A 623 6.18 -12.48 2.50
CA PHE A 623 5.04 -12.20 1.62
C PHE A 623 4.54 -13.48 0.93
N HIS A 624 4.50 -14.59 1.67
CA HIS A 624 3.81 -15.82 1.29
C HIS A 624 3.37 -16.61 2.53
N PRO A 625 2.21 -17.32 2.48
CA PRO A 625 1.77 -18.15 3.59
C PRO A 625 2.60 -19.44 3.71
N ILE A 626 2.83 -19.86 4.95
CA ILE A 626 3.44 -21.14 5.33
C ILE A 626 2.61 -21.79 6.46
N ALA A 627 2.65 -23.11 6.59
CA ALA A 627 1.79 -23.85 7.51
C ALA A 627 1.95 -23.41 8.98
N GLU A 628 3.18 -23.07 9.38
CA GLU A 628 3.52 -22.59 10.72
C GLU A 628 2.89 -21.22 11.01
N ASN A 629 2.98 -20.27 10.06
CA ASN A 629 2.35 -18.97 10.23
C ASN A 629 0.81 -19.07 10.22
N ASP A 630 0.25 -19.97 9.40
CA ASP A 630 -1.18 -20.27 9.38
C ASP A 630 -1.68 -20.84 10.72
N GLU A 631 -0.86 -21.65 11.40
CA GLU A 631 -1.13 -22.17 12.76
C GLU A 631 -0.97 -21.08 13.84
N TRP A 632 0.06 -20.24 13.74
CA TRP A 632 0.43 -19.29 14.81
C TRP A 632 -0.38 -17.98 14.78
N TRP A 633 -0.79 -17.53 13.59
CA TRP A 633 -1.39 -16.19 13.37
C TRP A 633 -2.74 -16.24 12.64
N GLY A 634 -3.11 -17.38 12.07
CA GLY A 634 -4.35 -17.59 11.32
C GLY A 634 -4.12 -17.83 9.83
N LYS A 635 -5.05 -18.59 9.22
CA LYS A 635 -4.92 -19.10 7.85
C LYS A 635 -4.71 -17.99 6.80
N GLY A 636 -3.67 -18.13 5.98
CA GLY A 636 -3.29 -17.20 4.92
C GLY A 636 -2.40 -16.04 5.40
N PHE A 637 -1.76 -16.16 6.56
CA PHE A 637 -0.99 -15.05 7.14
C PHE A 637 0.24 -14.67 6.28
N THR A 638 0.36 -13.37 6.02
CA THR A 638 1.55 -12.71 5.45
C THR A 638 1.72 -11.36 6.11
N GLU A 639 2.85 -10.67 5.91
CA GLU A 639 3.01 -9.33 6.49
C GLU A 639 2.00 -8.30 5.95
N TRP A 640 1.37 -8.54 4.79
CA TRP A 640 0.21 -7.75 4.36
C TRP A 640 -0.94 -7.75 5.36
N THR A 641 -1.15 -8.84 6.12
CA THR A 641 -2.13 -8.92 7.21
C THR A 641 -1.81 -7.97 8.37
N ASN A 642 -0.54 -7.62 8.56
CA ASN A 642 -0.12 -6.59 9.52
C ASN A 642 -0.25 -5.18 8.94
N VAL A 643 0.08 -4.99 7.65
CA VAL A 643 -0.01 -3.71 6.96
C VAL A 643 -1.45 -3.21 6.82
N THR A 644 -2.39 -4.04 6.35
CA THR A 644 -3.76 -3.59 6.00
C THR A 644 -4.64 -3.22 7.20
N LYS A 645 -4.25 -3.60 8.43
CA LYS A 645 -4.95 -3.24 9.67
C LYS A 645 -4.38 -2.01 10.38
N ALA A 646 -3.25 -1.47 9.91
CA ALA A 646 -2.59 -0.32 10.55
C ALA A 646 -3.43 0.96 10.37
N VAL A 647 -3.44 1.83 11.38
CA VAL A 647 -4.19 3.10 11.38
C VAL A 647 -3.34 4.23 11.98
N PRO A 648 -3.57 5.50 11.60
CA PRO A 648 -2.78 6.60 12.13
C PRO A 648 -3.08 6.84 13.62
N GLN A 649 -2.05 6.83 14.47
CA GLN A 649 -2.18 7.08 15.91
C GLN A 649 -2.10 8.58 16.26
N TYR A 650 -1.59 9.40 15.34
CA TYR A 650 -1.43 10.85 15.47
C TYR A 650 -1.60 11.58 14.12
N ILE A 651 -1.84 12.89 14.16
CA ILE A 651 -1.96 13.70 12.94
C ILE A 651 -0.64 13.70 12.16
N GLY A 652 -0.72 13.43 10.86
CA GLY A 652 0.45 13.32 9.97
C GLY A 652 1.12 11.94 9.97
N HIS A 653 0.71 11.00 10.84
CA HIS A 653 1.19 9.62 10.83
C HIS A 653 0.79 8.91 9.52
N TYR A 654 1.77 8.41 8.76
CA TYR A 654 1.52 7.67 7.52
C TYR A 654 1.27 6.19 7.81
N GLN A 655 0.04 5.84 8.17
CA GLN A 655 -0.43 4.44 8.22
C GLN A 655 -1.85 4.32 7.65
N PRO A 656 -2.19 3.24 6.92
CA PRO A 656 -1.30 2.17 6.48
C PRO A 656 -0.35 2.61 5.35
N HIS A 657 0.88 2.08 5.34
CA HIS A 657 1.75 2.10 4.16
C HIS A 657 1.14 1.19 3.07
N MET A 658 0.69 1.76 1.96
CA MET A 658 -0.08 1.03 0.93
C MET A 658 0.76 0.84 -0.35
N PRO A 659 0.85 -0.38 -0.93
CA PRO A 659 1.66 -0.63 -2.11
C PRO A 659 1.14 0.03 -3.39
N GLY A 660 2.11 0.41 -4.24
CA GLY A 660 1.94 0.94 -5.59
C GLY A 660 1.75 -0.16 -6.64
N GLU A 661 2.53 -0.14 -7.73
CA GLU A 661 2.28 -1.01 -8.90
C GLU A 661 2.35 -2.52 -8.62
N LEU A 662 3.21 -2.95 -7.70
CA LEU A 662 3.38 -4.38 -7.37
C LEU A 662 2.21 -4.93 -6.53
N GLY A 663 1.37 -4.06 -5.96
CA GLY A 663 0.21 -4.42 -5.17
C GLY A 663 0.53 -5.28 -3.93
N PHE A 664 -0.47 -6.00 -3.44
CA PHE A 664 -0.35 -6.96 -2.35
C PHE A 664 0.15 -8.31 -2.88
N TYR A 665 1.41 -8.35 -3.32
CA TYR A 665 1.99 -9.49 -4.04
C TYR A 665 2.19 -10.75 -3.18
N ASP A 666 2.38 -11.88 -3.85
CA ASP A 666 2.67 -13.18 -3.23
C ASP A 666 3.97 -13.77 -3.81
N LEU A 667 4.99 -13.97 -2.98
CA LEU A 667 6.30 -14.49 -3.38
C LEU A 667 6.29 -16.00 -3.72
N ARG A 668 5.12 -16.64 -3.77
CA ARG A 668 4.91 -17.89 -4.50
C ARG A 668 4.91 -17.69 -6.03
N VAL A 669 4.79 -16.45 -6.52
CA VAL A 669 4.83 -16.05 -7.92
C VAL A 669 6.22 -15.46 -8.23
N VAL A 670 7.03 -16.21 -8.99
CA VAL A 670 8.41 -15.84 -9.32
C VAL A 670 8.54 -14.53 -10.11
N ASP A 671 7.53 -14.17 -10.92
CA ASP A 671 7.57 -12.95 -11.74
C ASP A 671 7.52 -11.66 -10.91
N VAL A 672 7.04 -11.73 -9.66
CA VAL A 672 7.17 -10.63 -8.69
C VAL A 672 8.66 -10.35 -8.42
N MET A 673 9.46 -11.39 -8.19
CA MET A 673 10.91 -11.23 -7.98
C MET A 673 11.65 -10.79 -9.25
N ARG A 674 11.16 -11.16 -10.44
CA ARG A 674 11.67 -10.60 -11.71
C ARG A 674 11.42 -9.10 -11.79
N GLN A 675 10.20 -8.65 -11.49
CA GLN A 675 9.83 -7.23 -11.49
C GLN A 675 10.62 -6.45 -10.43
N GLN A 676 10.74 -6.99 -9.21
CA GLN A 676 11.55 -6.40 -8.14
C GLN A 676 13.03 -6.26 -8.53
N ALA A 677 13.64 -7.32 -9.08
CA ALA A 677 15.04 -7.29 -9.51
C ALA A 677 15.28 -6.31 -10.67
N ALA A 678 14.38 -6.28 -11.66
CA ALA A 678 14.43 -5.31 -12.76
C ALA A 678 14.27 -3.87 -12.26
N LEU A 679 13.39 -3.63 -11.29
CA LEU A 679 13.16 -2.33 -10.67
C LEU A 679 14.37 -1.87 -9.83
N ALA A 680 14.91 -2.75 -8.99
CA ALA A 680 16.13 -2.52 -8.21
C ALA A 680 17.30 -2.09 -9.12
N LYS A 681 17.57 -2.88 -10.17
CA LYS A 681 18.63 -2.63 -11.16
C LYS A 681 18.40 -1.30 -11.90
N SER A 682 17.14 -0.99 -12.25
CA SER A 682 16.78 0.27 -12.95
C SER A 682 17.06 1.54 -12.13
N TYR A 683 17.16 1.43 -10.81
CA TYR A 683 17.35 2.55 -9.87
C TYR A 683 18.64 2.45 -9.02
N GLY A 684 19.60 1.61 -9.42
CA GLY A 684 20.95 1.59 -8.84
C GLY A 684 21.14 0.70 -7.61
N VAL A 685 20.14 -0.12 -7.27
CA VAL A 685 20.26 -1.19 -6.27
C VAL A 685 20.84 -2.42 -6.97
N ALA A 686 22.04 -2.82 -6.55
CA ALA A 686 22.82 -3.90 -7.16
C ALA A 686 22.30 -5.30 -6.83
N GLY A 687 21.58 -5.45 -5.71
CA GLY A 687 21.18 -6.76 -5.22
C GLY A 687 20.46 -6.80 -3.87
N PHE A 688 20.09 -8.01 -3.47
CA PHE A 688 19.27 -8.28 -2.28
C PHE A 688 19.99 -9.09 -1.20
N CYS A 689 19.80 -8.72 0.06
CA CYS A 689 20.26 -9.47 1.22
C CYS A 689 19.07 -10.17 1.87
N PHE A 690 18.85 -11.43 1.53
CA PHE A 690 17.69 -12.19 2.00
C PHE A 690 17.85 -12.56 3.49
N HIS A 691 16.81 -12.32 4.28
CA HIS A 691 16.70 -12.91 5.61
C HIS A 691 16.47 -14.42 5.48
N HIS A 692 17.43 -15.23 5.96
CA HIS A 692 17.39 -16.69 5.91
C HIS A 692 17.05 -17.26 7.29
N TYR A 693 15.98 -18.05 7.37
CA TYR A 693 15.43 -18.59 8.60
C TYR A 693 15.66 -20.10 8.69
N TRP A 694 16.68 -20.50 9.45
CA TRP A 694 17.10 -21.90 9.63
C TRP A 694 17.20 -22.25 11.11
N PHE A 695 16.53 -23.33 11.52
CA PHE A 695 16.36 -23.78 12.91
C PHE A 695 16.70 -25.27 13.04
N GLY A 696 17.96 -25.61 13.31
CA GLY A 696 18.38 -26.98 13.61
C GLY A 696 18.03 -28.01 12.53
N GLY A 697 18.13 -27.61 11.26
CA GLY A 697 17.76 -28.42 10.09
C GLY A 697 16.36 -28.18 9.53
N LYS A 698 15.48 -27.45 10.24
CA LYS A 698 14.21 -26.95 9.68
C LYS A 698 14.40 -25.55 9.09
N ARG A 699 14.09 -25.38 7.81
CA ARG A 699 13.93 -24.04 7.20
C ARG A 699 12.50 -23.52 7.38
N LEU A 700 12.33 -22.21 7.43
CA LEU A 700 11.05 -21.51 7.30
C LEU A 700 11.19 -20.38 6.27
N LEU A 701 10.09 -19.99 5.62
CA LEU A 701 10.06 -18.94 4.60
C LEU A 701 11.08 -19.10 3.45
N GLU A 702 11.51 -20.33 3.15
CA GLU A 702 12.65 -20.59 2.26
C GLU A 702 12.31 -20.51 0.77
N LYS A 703 11.01 -20.49 0.44
CA LYS A 703 10.51 -20.57 -0.93
C LYS A 703 11.00 -19.42 -1.85
N PRO A 704 11.11 -18.15 -1.42
CA PRO A 704 11.64 -17.08 -2.26
C PRO A 704 13.12 -17.27 -2.58
N VAL A 705 13.96 -17.56 -1.58
CA VAL A 705 15.40 -17.85 -1.76
C VAL A 705 15.60 -19.06 -2.67
N ARG A 706 14.84 -20.13 -2.46
CA ARG A 706 14.89 -21.32 -3.32
C ARG A 706 14.51 -21.00 -4.76
N GLN A 707 13.41 -20.29 -4.99
CA GLN A 707 13.01 -19.86 -6.34
C GLN A 707 14.06 -18.96 -7.00
N PHE A 708 14.71 -18.06 -6.24
CA PHE A 708 15.77 -17.18 -6.75
C PHE A 708 16.98 -17.98 -7.25
N LEU A 709 17.37 -19.04 -6.53
CA LEU A 709 18.41 -19.99 -6.98
C LEU A 709 17.96 -20.82 -8.19
N GLU A 710 16.70 -21.27 -8.22
CA GLU A 710 16.10 -22.03 -9.32
C GLU A 710 15.94 -21.19 -10.62
N ASN A 711 15.88 -19.85 -10.52
CA ASN A 711 15.66 -18.93 -11.64
C ASN A 711 16.88 -17.99 -11.83
N THR A 712 17.87 -18.46 -12.58
CA THR A 712 19.16 -17.77 -12.82
C THR A 712 19.07 -16.58 -13.79
N ASP A 713 17.90 -16.35 -14.38
CA ASP A 713 17.54 -15.18 -15.19
C ASP A 713 17.23 -13.93 -14.34
N ILE A 714 16.98 -14.11 -13.03
CA ILE A 714 16.88 -13.00 -12.06
C ILE A 714 18.31 -12.47 -11.80
N ASP A 715 18.79 -11.64 -12.72
CA ASP A 715 20.18 -11.17 -12.78
C ASP A 715 20.41 -9.91 -11.93
N VAL A 716 20.38 -10.07 -10.61
CA VAL A 716 20.91 -9.13 -9.61
C VAL A 716 21.80 -9.90 -8.62
N GLU A 717 22.70 -9.21 -7.92
CA GLU A 717 23.53 -9.85 -6.89
C GLU A 717 22.70 -10.20 -5.65
N PHE A 718 23.19 -11.13 -4.82
CA PHE A 718 22.53 -11.43 -3.55
C PHE A 718 23.47 -11.96 -2.47
N CYS A 719 23.05 -11.85 -1.20
CA CYS A 719 23.65 -12.55 -0.07
C CYS A 719 22.58 -12.97 0.94
N LEU A 720 23.00 -13.71 1.98
CA LEU A 720 22.14 -14.13 3.08
C LEU A 720 22.50 -13.41 4.39
N CYS A 721 21.46 -12.98 5.11
CA CYS A 721 21.51 -12.62 6.52
C CYS A 721 20.84 -13.73 7.33
N TRP A 722 21.61 -14.50 8.11
CA TRP A 722 21.03 -15.52 8.98
C TRP A 722 20.34 -14.85 10.17
N ALA A 723 19.01 -14.98 10.22
CA ALA A 723 18.19 -14.60 11.36
C ALA A 723 18.39 -15.65 12.49
N ASN A 724 19.51 -15.52 13.21
CA ASN A 724 19.97 -16.51 14.18
C ASN A 724 19.45 -16.25 15.62
N GLU A 725 18.17 -15.89 15.74
CA GLU A 725 17.46 -15.79 17.02
C GLU A 725 16.18 -16.63 17.08
N ASN A 726 15.63 -16.79 18.29
CA ASN A 726 14.38 -17.51 18.53
C ASN A 726 13.20 -16.80 17.86
N TRP A 727 12.32 -17.54 17.18
CA TRP A 727 11.05 -16.99 16.70
C TRP A 727 10.07 -16.91 17.87
N THR A 728 9.60 -15.71 18.20
CA THR A 728 8.70 -15.43 19.33
C THR A 728 7.32 -14.94 18.88
N ARG A 729 6.27 -15.18 19.67
CA ARG A 729 4.90 -14.65 19.44
C ARG A 729 4.83 -13.13 19.60
N ARG A 730 5.89 -12.50 20.10
CA ARG A 730 6.10 -11.06 20.01
C ARG A 730 7.21 -10.78 19.01
N TRP A 731 6.97 -9.81 18.14
CA TRP A 731 7.95 -9.27 17.19
C TRP A 731 8.92 -8.32 17.90
N ASP A 732 9.63 -8.84 18.90
CA ASP A 732 10.59 -8.12 19.76
C ASP A 732 11.76 -9.01 20.26
N GLY A 733 11.82 -10.28 19.85
CA GLY A 733 12.88 -11.23 20.23
C GLY A 733 12.89 -11.63 21.71
N GLN A 734 11.85 -11.32 22.50
CA GLN A 734 11.85 -11.57 23.94
C GLN A 734 11.28 -12.95 24.32
N GLU A 735 12.05 -13.68 25.11
CA GLU A 735 11.99 -15.14 25.33
C GLU A 735 10.72 -15.71 26.00
N GLN A 736 9.66 -14.93 26.23
CA GLN A 736 8.54 -15.36 27.08
C GLN A 736 7.41 -16.11 26.35
N ASP A 737 7.38 -16.11 25.01
CA ASP A 737 6.54 -16.97 24.17
C ASP A 737 7.31 -17.37 22.90
N VAL A 738 8.12 -18.44 22.98
CA VAL A 738 8.90 -18.95 21.83
C VAL A 738 8.03 -19.90 20.99
N LEU A 739 7.87 -19.59 19.70
CA LEU A 739 7.18 -20.39 18.68
C LEU A 739 8.13 -21.38 18.00
N MET A 740 9.37 -20.96 17.72
CA MET A 740 10.44 -21.82 17.21
C MET A 740 11.73 -21.48 17.96
N ALA A 741 12.20 -22.43 18.77
CA ALA A 741 13.46 -22.28 19.48
C ALA A 741 14.65 -22.60 18.56
N GLN A 742 15.73 -21.86 18.70
CA GLN A 742 16.98 -22.10 18.00
C GLN A 742 18.05 -22.57 19.00
N GLN A 743 18.83 -23.56 18.58
CA GLN A 743 19.95 -24.09 19.36
C GLN A 743 21.20 -23.99 18.48
N HIS A 744 22.31 -23.58 19.09
CA HIS A 744 23.57 -23.33 18.41
C HIS A 744 24.61 -24.32 18.95
N SER A 745 25.14 -25.18 18.08
CA SER A 745 26.15 -26.19 18.43
C SER A 745 27.17 -26.37 17.29
N PRO A 746 28.34 -26.97 17.54
CA PRO A 746 29.32 -27.27 16.48
C PRO A 746 28.79 -28.18 15.35
N SER A 747 27.74 -28.95 15.62
CA SER A 747 26.99 -29.72 14.62
C SER A 747 26.03 -28.84 13.81
N ASP A 748 25.34 -27.90 14.46
CA ASP A 748 24.42 -26.97 13.80
C ASP A 748 25.17 -25.97 12.90
N ASP A 749 26.35 -25.49 13.32
CA ASP A 749 27.24 -24.67 12.48
C ASP A 749 27.48 -25.33 11.11
N VAL A 750 27.79 -26.63 11.13
CA VAL A 750 28.11 -27.43 9.95
C VAL A 750 26.87 -27.72 9.11
N ALA A 751 25.75 -28.04 9.76
CA ALA A 751 24.47 -28.30 9.08
C ALA A 751 23.89 -27.05 8.43
N PHE A 752 23.97 -25.90 9.11
CA PHE A 752 23.60 -24.58 8.57
C PHE A 752 24.43 -24.21 7.35
N LEU A 753 25.77 -24.31 7.44
CA LEU A 753 26.61 -24.00 6.27
C LEU A 753 26.28 -24.91 5.08
N HIS A 754 26.08 -26.21 5.33
CA HIS A 754 25.71 -27.17 4.28
C HIS A 754 24.35 -26.84 3.64
N ASP A 755 23.37 -26.33 4.39
CA ASP A 755 22.09 -25.85 3.86
C ASP A 755 22.25 -24.68 2.87
N ILE A 756 23.18 -23.76 3.16
CA ILE A 756 23.41 -22.56 2.34
C ILE A 756 24.52 -22.72 1.28
N LEU A 757 25.23 -23.85 1.22
CA LEU A 757 26.27 -24.11 0.19
C LEU A 757 25.79 -23.85 -1.25
N PRO A 758 24.58 -24.25 -1.68
CA PRO A 758 24.09 -23.96 -3.03
C PRO A 758 23.95 -22.46 -3.33
N ALA A 759 23.62 -21.64 -2.32
CA ALA A 759 23.59 -20.19 -2.46
C ALA A 759 25.01 -19.61 -2.57
N LEU A 760 25.92 -20.04 -1.68
CA LEU A 760 27.32 -19.62 -1.67
C LEU A 760 28.09 -19.97 -2.97
N GLN A 761 27.62 -20.97 -3.72
CA GLN A 761 28.15 -21.40 -5.01
C GLN A 761 27.53 -20.69 -6.23
N ASP A 762 26.48 -19.88 -6.08
CA ASP A 762 25.84 -19.15 -7.19
C ASP A 762 26.76 -18.04 -7.74
N ARG A 763 26.79 -17.89 -9.09
CA ARG A 763 27.56 -16.85 -9.79
C ARG A 763 27.20 -15.41 -9.34
N ARG A 764 25.99 -15.20 -8.86
CA ARG A 764 25.41 -13.91 -8.42
C ARG A 764 25.70 -13.61 -6.95
N TYR A 765 26.29 -14.54 -6.20
CA TYR A 765 26.49 -14.35 -4.77
C TYR A 765 27.53 -13.25 -4.47
N LEU A 766 27.17 -12.29 -3.62
CA LEU A 766 28.00 -11.13 -3.27
C LEU A 766 29.33 -11.58 -2.68
N ARG A 767 30.42 -11.07 -3.26
CA ARG A 767 31.80 -11.38 -2.87
C ARG A 767 32.60 -10.11 -2.62
N HIS A 768 33.28 -10.05 -1.48
CA HIS A 768 34.28 -9.02 -1.17
C HIS A 768 35.67 -9.66 -1.29
N GLU A 769 36.55 -9.10 -2.12
CA GLU A 769 37.88 -9.69 -2.41
C GLU A 769 37.81 -11.18 -2.84
N GLY A 770 36.73 -11.56 -3.55
CA GLY A 770 36.43 -12.94 -3.95
C GLY A 770 35.81 -13.84 -2.86
N ARG A 771 35.85 -13.40 -1.59
CA ARG A 771 35.31 -14.11 -0.41
C ARG A 771 33.79 -13.93 -0.32
N ALA A 772 33.04 -15.00 -0.12
CA ALA A 772 31.57 -14.94 -0.09
C ALA A 772 31.06 -14.24 1.18
N VAL A 773 30.17 -13.25 1.03
CA VAL A 773 29.66 -12.43 2.15
C VAL A 773 28.51 -13.12 2.87
N LEU A 774 28.69 -13.44 4.15
CA LEU A 774 27.66 -14.03 5.01
C LEU A 774 27.43 -13.12 6.23
N ILE A 775 26.20 -12.63 6.37
CA ILE A 775 25.79 -11.78 7.51
C ILE A 775 25.11 -12.65 8.57
N VAL A 776 25.43 -12.41 9.84
CA VAL A 776 24.78 -13.05 11.00
C VAL A 776 24.14 -11.96 11.85
N TYR A 777 22.82 -12.05 12.03
CA TYR A 777 22.01 -10.99 12.63
C TYR A 777 22.34 -10.72 14.11
N ARG A 778 22.63 -11.77 14.87
CA ARG A 778 22.89 -11.73 16.32
C ARG A 778 24.00 -12.71 16.70
N ALA A 779 25.20 -12.44 16.19
CA ALA A 779 26.39 -13.32 16.33
C ALA A 779 26.81 -13.61 17.79
N SER A 780 26.32 -12.84 18.77
CA SER A 780 26.52 -13.08 20.21
C SER A 780 25.74 -14.27 20.79
N LEU A 781 24.81 -14.88 20.02
CA LEU A 781 24.13 -16.12 20.41
C LEU A 781 24.94 -17.40 20.09
N LEU A 782 26.05 -17.29 19.34
CA LEU A 782 26.92 -18.41 19.03
C LEU A 782 27.82 -18.72 20.25
N PRO A 783 27.81 -19.95 20.83
CA PRO A 783 28.52 -20.24 22.08
C PRO A 783 30.05 -20.06 22.03
N ASP A 784 30.64 -20.26 20.85
CA ASP A 784 32.02 -19.93 20.52
C ASP A 784 32.03 -19.45 19.06
N SER A 785 31.69 -18.17 18.87
CA SER A 785 31.60 -17.50 17.57
C SER A 785 32.91 -17.57 16.77
N ALA A 786 34.06 -17.47 17.45
CA ALA A 786 35.37 -17.54 16.79
C ALA A 786 35.66 -18.95 16.25
N ALA A 787 35.32 -19.99 17.01
CA ALA A 787 35.45 -21.37 16.53
C ALA A 787 34.37 -21.73 15.49
N THR A 788 33.15 -21.17 15.57
CA THR A 788 32.12 -21.28 14.52
C THR A 788 32.62 -20.65 13.21
N ALA A 789 33.17 -19.44 13.27
CA ALA A 789 33.76 -18.74 12.14
C ALA A 789 34.93 -19.54 11.51
N ALA A 790 35.77 -20.19 12.33
CA ALA A 790 36.82 -21.08 11.84
C ALA A 790 36.26 -22.33 11.14
N ARG A 791 35.28 -23.02 11.75
CA ARG A 791 34.58 -24.17 11.15
C ARG A 791 33.95 -23.81 9.80
N TRP A 792 33.30 -22.65 9.70
CA TRP A 792 32.67 -22.20 8.45
C TRP A 792 33.69 -21.93 7.34
N ARG A 793 34.79 -21.19 7.64
CA ARG A 793 35.84 -20.91 6.65
C ARG A 793 36.56 -22.18 6.18
N GLU A 794 36.80 -23.16 7.07
CA GLU A 794 37.34 -24.48 6.71
C GLU A 794 36.41 -25.21 5.73
N ARG A 795 35.13 -25.34 6.07
CA ARG A 795 34.16 -26.11 5.27
C ARG A 795 33.79 -25.43 3.96
N ALA A 796 33.74 -24.11 3.89
CA ALA A 796 33.55 -23.36 2.64
C ALA A 796 34.70 -23.60 1.65
N LYS A 797 35.96 -23.60 2.13
CA LYS A 797 37.13 -23.95 1.32
C LYS A 797 37.07 -25.40 0.83
N ALA A 798 36.72 -26.34 1.70
CA ALA A 798 36.54 -27.74 1.34
C ALA A 798 35.41 -27.98 0.31
N ALA A 799 34.38 -27.13 0.31
CA ALA A 799 33.25 -27.16 -0.64
C ALA A 799 33.46 -26.30 -1.90
N GLY A 800 34.68 -25.79 -2.14
CA GLY A 800 35.02 -25.01 -3.34
C GLY A 800 34.45 -23.58 -3.39
N VAL A 801 33.80 -23.10 -2.33
CA VAL A 801 33.25 -21.72 -2.24
C VAL A 801 34.36 -20.67 -2.16
N GLY A 802 35.53 -21.06 -1.62
CA GLY A 802 36.62 -20.16 -1.23
C GLY A 802 36.55 -19.82 0.25
N ASP A 803 37.20 -18.73 0.65
CA ASP A 803 37.07 -18.20 2.02
C ASP A 803 35.75 -17.43 2.21
N LEU A 804 35.30 -17.31 3.45
CA LEU A 804 34.12 -16.52 3.79
C LEU A 804 34.50 -15.17 4.37
N TYR A 805 33.72 -14.15 4.00
CA TYR A 805 33.73 -12.82 4.58
C TYR A 805 32.55 -12.72 5.56
N LEU A 806 32.85 -12.80 6.85
CA LEU A 806 31.84 -12.93 7.90
C LEU A 806 31.51 -11.58 8.50
N VAL A 807 30.24 -11.21 8.48
CA VAL A 807 29.75 -9.88 8.88
C VAL A 807 28.76 -10.00 10.05
N ALA A 808 29.01 -9.27 11.14
CA ALA A 808 28.12 -9.24 12.30
C ALA A 808 27.24 -7.99 12.25
N ALA A 809 25.91 -8.13 12.32
CA ALA A 809 25.04 -6.96 12.44
C ALA A 809 25.19 -6.32 13.83
N GLN A 810 25.19 -4.98 13.90
CA GLN A 810 25.31 -4.21 15.14
C GLN A 810 23.99 -4.17 15.93
N THR A 811 23.45 -5.35 16.21
CA THR A 811 22.24 -5.54 17.01
C THR A 811 22.62 -5.80 18.48
N PHE A 812 21.70 -5.52 19.40
CA PHE A 812 21.80 -5.86 20.83
C PHE A 812 23.15 -5.52 21.52
N GLY A 813 23.82 -4.44 21.10
CA GLY A 813 25.08 -3.97 21.69
C GLY A 813 26.36 -4.55 21.09
N ILE A 814 26.30 -5.34 20.02
CA ILE A 814 27.49 -5.72 19.24
C ILE A 814 28.03 -4.47 18.53
N LEU A 815 29.31 -4.17 18.71
CA LEU A 815 30.00 -3.07 18.01
C LEU A 815 31.21 -3.59 17.24
N ASP A 816 32.18 -4.17 17.94
CA ASP A 816 33.42 -4.71 17.35
C ASP A 816 33.23 -6.18 16.93
N PRO A 817 33.44 -6.53 15.65
CA PRO A 817 33.27 -7.90 15.14
C PRO A 817 34.48 -8.80 15.46
N ARG A 818 35.65 -8.21 15.74
CA ARG A 818 36.93 -8.94 15.79
C ARG A 818 37.00 -9.96 16.94
N PRO A 819 36.48 -9.71 18.15
CA PRO A 819 36.40 -10.72 19.22
C PRO A 819 35.55 -11.94 18.87
N LEU A 820 34.66 -11.83 17.88
CA LEU A 820 33.81 -12.92 17.40
C LEU A 820 34.49 -13.76 16.30
N GLY A 821 35.68 -13.38 15.82
CA GLY A 821 36.34 -13.98 14.65
C GLY A 821 35.77 -13.54 13.29
N PHE A 822 34.94 -12.49 13.28
CA PHE A 822 34.29 -11.93 12.09
C PHE A 822 35.15 -10.83 11.45
N ASP A 823 35.02 -10.64 10.13
CA ASP A 823 35.79 -9.67 9.35
C ASP A 823 35.30 -8.23 9.55
N ALA A 824 33.98 -8.05 9.62
CA ALA A 824 33.33 -6.73 9.64
C ALA A 824 32.06 -6.68 10.48
N ALA A 825 31.67 -5.46 10.81
CA ALA A 825 30.36 -5.14 11.33
C ALA A 825 29.49 -4.50 10.23
N ILE A 826 28.17 -4.59 10.36
CA ILE A 826 27.20 -3.87 9.53
C ILE A 826 26.20 -3.15 10.42
N GLU A 827 25.93 -1.88 10.13
CA GLU A 827 24.90 -1.11 10.82
C GLU A 827 23.52 -1.71 10.54
N PHE A 828 22.60 -1.68 11.51
CA PHE A 828 21.24 -2.22 11.33
C PHE A 828 20.19 -1.25 11.89
N PRO A 829 19.91 -0.12 11.20
CA PRO A 829 19.01 0.90 11.70
C PRO A 829 17.59 0.38 11.90
N PRO A 830 16.86 0.84 12.94
CA PRO A 830 17.22 1.94 13.85
C PRO A 830 18.12 1.55 15.04
N HIS A 831 18.57 0.29 15.16
CA HIS A 831 19.35 -0.16 16.32
C HIS A 831 20.70 0.57 16.46
N MET A 832 21.01 1.00 17.69
CA MET A 832 22.18 1.82 18.07
C MET A 832 22.12 3.30 17.64
N GLY A 833 21.09 3.73 16.91
CA GLY A 833 20.84 5.14 16.59
C GLY A 833 20.32 5.95 17.78
N MET A 834 20.38 7.29 17.67
CA MET A 834 19.90 8.23 18.69
C MET A 834 18.99 9.29 18.07
N ALA A 835 17.84 9.53 18.70
CA ALA A 835 16.88 10.57 18.33
C ALA A 835 16.06 11.01 19.55
N SER A 836 15.58 12.25 19.57
CA SER A 836 14.70 12.80 20.59
C SER A 836 13.25 12.35 20.42
N GLY A 837 12.47 12.41 21.50
CA GLY A 837 11.06 11.99 21.53
C GLY A 837 10.09 13.13 21.21
N LEU A 838 9.22 12.90 20.23
CA LEU A 838 8.27 13.89 19.68
C LEU A 838 6.82 13.72 20.19
N ASN A 839 6.53 12.74 21.06
CA ASN A 839 5.19 12.47 21.60
C ASN A 839 4.48 13.72 22.20
N GLY A 840 5.23 14.66 22.79
CA GLY A 840 4.70 15.89 23.38
C GLY A 840 4.55 17.07 22.40
N GLN A 841 5.03 16.93 21.16
CA GLN A 841 5.01 17.96 20.12
C GLN A 841 3.93 17.69 19.06
N LEU A 842 3.53 16.43 18.90
CA LEU A 842 2.59 15.97 17.88
C LEU A 842 1.17 15.83 18.44
N LYS A 843 0.16 16.06 17.59
CA LYS A 843 -1.26 15.87 17.93
C LYS A 843 -1.58 14.37 17.97
N ILE A 844 -1.39 13.74 19.12
CA ILE A 844 -1.81 12.35 19.35
C ILE A 844 -3.34 12.26 19.26
N VAL A 845 -3.85 11.33 18.45
CA VAL A 845 -5.29 11.14 18.23
C VAL A 845 -5.83 10.04 19.14
N ASN A 846 -5.09 8.93 19.28
CA ASN A 846 -5.48 7.84 20.17
C ASN A 846 -4.97 8.11 21.60
N PRO A 847 -5.85 8.38 22.59
CA PRO A 847 -5.43 8.59 23.98
C PRO A 847 -4.83 7.33 24.63
N ASP A 848 -5.11 6.14 24.07
CA ASP A 848 -4.54 4.87 24.50
C ASP A 848 -3.25 4.48 23.77
N PHE A 849 -2.70 5.35 22.93
CA PHE A 849 -1.37 5.15 22.34
C PHE A 849 -0.29 5.05 23.44
N ARG A 850 0.55 4.01 23.37
CA ARG A 850 1.70 3.78 24.28
C ARG A 850 3.04 3.74 23.56
N GLY A 851 3.03 3.95 22.25
CA GLY A 851 4.23 4.02 21.42
C GLY A 851 5.11 5.22 21.72
N GLN A 852 6.29 5.25 21.09
CA GLN A 852 7.19 6.41 21.13
C GLN A 852 7.49 6.85 19.70
N ILE A 853 7.37 8.15 19.46
CA ILE A 853 7.61 8.80 18.18
C ILE A 853 8.94 9.53 18.30
N TYR A 854 9.84 9.32 17.36
CA TYR A 854 11.19 9.87 17.34
C TYR A 854 11.41 10.76 16.11
N ASP A 855 12.42 11.62 16.14
CA ASP A 855 12.82 12.40 14.95
C ASP A 855 13.67 11.56 13.97
N TYR A 856 13.27 11.52 12.69
CA TYR A 856 13.98 10.77 11.65
C TYR A 856 15.30 11.44 11.21
N GLU A 857 15.39 12.77 11.17
CA GLU A 857 16.62 13.44 10.77
C GLU A 857 17.69 13.37 11.86
N GLU A 858 17.31 13.41 13.14
CA GLU A 858 18.23 13.11 14.24
C GLU A 858 18.73 11.67 14.19
N LEU A 859 17.85 10.69 13.91
CA LEU A 859 18.24 9.30 13.71
C LEU A 859 19.29 9.20 12.59
N ALA A 860 18.99 9.73 11.40
CA ALA A 860 19.90 9.72 10.26
C ALA A 860 21.24 10.40 10.56
N ALA A 861 21.21 11.56 11.24
CA ALA A 861 22.41 12.28 11.67
C ALA A 861 23.25 11.48 12.66
N SER A 862 22.63 10.67 13.54
CA SER A 862 23.35 9.83 14.51
C SER A 862 24.21 8.74 13.85
N TYR A 863 23.84 8.26 12.65
CA TYR A 863 24.68 7.39 11.81
C TYR A 863 25.67 8.16 10.92
N GLY A 864 25.55 9.49 10.79
CA GLY A 864 26.44 10.35 10.01
C GLY A 864 27.85 10.55 10.62
N GLN A 865 28.22 9.77 11.64
CA GLN A 865 29.49 9.89 12.34
C GLN A 865 30.69 9.56 11.44
N LYS A 866 31.44 10.58 11.04
CA LYS A 866 32.67 10.44 10.22
C LYS A 866 33.87 9.82 10.94
N LYS A 867 33.79 9.52 12.25
CA LYS A 867 34.92 8.92 12.98
C LYS A 867 34.99 7.42 12.70
N ARG A 868 35.83 7.04 11.72
CA ARG A 868 36.11 5.65 11.34
C ARG A 868 36.45 4.77 12.57
N PRO A 869 35.77 3.63 12.77
CA PRO A 869 36.10 2.69 13.84
C PRO A 869 37.37 1.88 13.54
N PRO A 870 37.98 1.20 14.54
CA PRO A 870 39.20 0.39 14.37
C PRO A 870 38.93 -1.00 13.73
N TYR A 871 37.79 -1.18 13.07
CA TYR A 871 37.33 -2.39 12.38
C TYR A 871 36.61 -1.99 11.09
N GLN A 872 36.40 -2.92 10.16
CA GLN A 872 35.62 -2.65 8.95
C GLN A 872 34.13 -2.52 9.32
N LEU A 873 33.48 -1.42 8.90
CA LEU A 873 32.06 -1.14 9.18
C LEU A 873 31.32 -0.83 7.88
N ILE A 874 30.39 -1.69 7.52
CA ILE A 874 29.47 -1.47 6.40
C ILE A 874 28.37 -0.50 6.85
N LYS A 875 28.21 0.59 6.11
CA LYS A 875 27.20 1.63 6.36
C LYS A 875 25.82 1.17 5.91
N THR A 876 24.80 1.47 6.71
CA THR A 876 23.39 1.12 6.39
C THR A 876 22.47 2.30 6.64
N VAL A 877 21.46 2.49 5.78
CA VAL A 877 20.44 3.55 5.88
C VAL A 877 19.02 2.97 5.87
N SER A 878 18.01 3.74 6.27
CA SER A 878 16.60 3.31 6.33
C SER A 878 15.69 4.33 5.61
N PRO A 879 14.82 3.95 4.66
CA PRO A 879 13.91 4.90 3.98
C PRO A 879 12.94 5.58 4.94
N SER A 880 12.42 4.80 5.88
CA SER A 880 11.63 5.19 7.06
C SER A 880 11.84 4.12 8.13
N TRP A 881 11.20 4.23 9.29
CA TRP A 881 10.94 3.10 10.18
C TRP A 881 9.73 3.36 11.12
N ASP A 882 8.76 2.45 11.13
CA ASP A 882 7.53 2.50 11.93
C ASP A 882 6.87 1.11 12.06
N ASN A 883 6.92 0.50 13.24
CA ASN A 883 6.36 -0.83 13.49
C ASN A 883 4.92 -0.86 14.09
N GLU A 884 4.16 0.22 13.95
CA GLU A 884 2.74 0.29 14.34
C GLU A 884 1.88 -0.81 13.70
N ALA A 885 2.17 -1.22 12.46
CA ALA A 885 1.50 -2.35 11.79
C ALA A 885 1.68 -3.69 12.53
N ARG A 886 2.85 -3.92 13.13
CA ARG A 886 3.14 -5.09 13.99
C ARG A 886 2.61 -4.93 15.41
N LYS A 887 2.47 -3.70 15.93
CA LYS A 887 2.13 -3.40 17.33
C LYS A 887 1.03 -2.32 17.48
N PRO A 888 -0.21 -2.53 16.99
CA PRO A 888 -1.23 -1.48 16.96
C PRO A 888 -1.50 -0.79 18.31
N GLY A 889 -1.49 0.55 18.31
CA GLY A 889 -1.61 1.39 19.50
C GLY A 889 -0.35 1.43 20.38
N SER A 890 0.74 0.80 19.96
CA SER A 890 1.99 0.67 20.72
C SER A 890 3.24 0.62 19.83
N GLY A 891 3.13 1.00 18.55
CA GLY A 891 4.25 1.06 17.63
C GLY A 891 5.27 2.13 18.01
N HIS A 892 6.53 1.90 17.63
CA HIS A 892 7.55 2.94 17.63
C HIS A 892 7.77 3.42 16.19
N SER A 893 7.82 4.73 15.99
CA SER A 893 7.89 5.35 14.67
C SER A 893 8.89 6.51 14.61
N PHE A 894 9.46 6.76 13.42
CA PHE A 894 10.32 7.91 13.14
C PHE A 894 9.58 8.91 12.24
N TYR A 895 9.21 10.06 12.81
CA TYR A 895 8.49 11.13 12.13
C TYR A 895 9.43 11.98 11.27
N GLY A 896 8.91 12.50 10.15
CA GLY A 896 9.69 13.29 9.18
C GLY A 896 10.37 12.48 8.07
N ALA A 897 10.30 11.15 8.11
CA ALA A 897 10.83 10.28 7.05
C ALA A 897 10.21 10.58 5.67
N ASN A 898 11.06 10.84 4.68
CA ASN A 898 10.69 11.15 3.30
C ASN A 898 11.87 10.91 2.33
N PRO A 899 11.64 10.85 1.00
CA PRO A 899 12.71 10.58 0.03
C PRO A 899 13.91 11.54 0.07
N ALA A 900 13.73 12.82 0.44
CA ALA A 900 14.83 13.80 0.49
C ALA A 900 15.69 13.64 1.76
N SER A 901 15.09 13.42 2.92
CA SER A 901 15.84 13.13 4.15
C SER A 901 16.54 11.76 4.08
N TYR A 902 15.94 10.78 3.40
CA TYR A 902 16.59 9.52 3.02
C TYR A 902 17.78 9.73 2.07
N ALA A 903 17.64 10.53 0.99
CA ALA A 903 18.72 10.78 0.04
C ALA A 903 19.96 11.40 0.72
N LYS A 904 19.74 12.39 1.59
CA LYS A 904 20.75 13.03 2.44
C LYS A 904 21.52 12.00 3.30
N TRP A 905 20.81 11.03 3.88
CA TRP A 905 21.43 9.94 4.66
C TRP A 905 22.21 8.95 3.77
N LEU A 906 21.60 8.48 2.66
CA LEU A 906 22.26 7.57 1.70
C LEU A 906 23.55 8.20 1.17
N ARG A 907 23.51 9.47 0.76
CA ARG A 907 24.69 10.22 0.31
C ARG A 907 25.76 10.27 1.39
N THR A 908 25.39 10.61 2.63
CA THR A 908 26.32 10.63 3.77
C THR A 908 26.98 9.26 4.00
N ALA A 909 26.24 8.16 3.85
CA ALA A 909 26.76 6.80 3.93
C ALA A 909 27.71 6.46 2.77
N CYS A 910 27.37 6.85 1.54
CA CYS A 910 28.22 6.68 0.36
C CYS A 910 29.52 7.50 0.47
N ASP A 911 29.45 8.77 0.86
CA ASP A 911 30.61 9.66 1.07
C ASP A 911 31.55 9.09 2.15
N ILE A 912 31.01 8.66 3.31
CA ILE A 912 31.81 7.99 4.37
C ILE A 912 32.48 6.71 3.83
N THR A 913 31.81 5.95 2.97
CA THR A 913 32.36 4.71 2.39
C THR A 913 33.49 5.03 1.39
N ILE A 914 33.36 6.08 0.59
CA ILE A 914 34.41 6.58 -0.31
C ILE A 914 35.59 7.16 0.46
N ASP A 915 35.36 8.00 1.47
CA ASP A 915 36.39 8.55 2.36
C ASP A 915 37.18 7.40 3.03
N ASN A 916 36.51 6.34 3.47
CA ASN A 916 37.14 5.15 4.03
C ASN A 916 37.95 4.37 2.98
N LEU A 917 37.41 4.16 1.77
CA LEU A 917 38.09 3.47 0.65
C LEU A 917 39.36 4.19 0.18
N ALA A 918 39.35 5.53 0.17
CA ALA A 918 40.52 6.34 -0.17
C ALA A 918 41.68 6.19 0.83
N ASN A 919 41.39 5.78 2.07
CA ASN A 919 42.36 5.54 3.12
C ASN A 919 42.68 4.04 3.33
N ASP A 920 41.88 3.13 2.79
CA ASP A 920 42.05 1.67 2.91
C ASP A 920 41.27 0.95 1.80
N LEU A 921 42.00 0.41 0.81
CA LEU A 921 41.42 -0.28 -0.34
C LEU A 921 40.76 -1.62 0.00
N THR A 922 40.98 -2.17 1.21
CA THR A 922 40.34 -3.42 1.68
C THR A 922 38.94 -3.20 2.25
N GLN A 923 38.47 -1.94 2.35
CA GLN A 923 37.12 -1.64 2.83
C GLN A 923 36.04 -2.19 1.89
N PRO A 924 34.89 -2.65 2.42
CA PRO A 924 33.77 -3.09 1.59
C PRO A 924 33.23 -1.97 0.71
N ARG A 925 33.08 -2.26 -0.58
CA ARG A 925 32.53 -1.33 -1.59
C ARG A 925 31.00 -1.34 -1.63
N VAL A 926 30.38 -1.47 -0.46
CA VAL A 926 28.93 -1.71 -0.31
C VAL A 926 28.32 -0.77 0.72
N VAL A 927 27.15 -0.24 0.39
CA VAL A 927 26.24 0.45 1.32
C VAL A 927 24.94 -0.33 1.34
N PHE A 928 24.34 -0.52 2.51
CA PHE A 928 23.10 -1.27 2.65
C PHE A 928 21.91 -0.35 2.90
N VAL A 929 20.72 -0.80 2.48
CA VAL A 929 19.43 -0.19 2.82
C VAL A 929 18.58 -1.21 3.58
N ASN A 930 18.09 -0.82 4.75
CA ASN A 930 17.05 -1.54 5.49
C ASN A 930 15.69 -0.88 5.18
N ALA A 931 14.86 -1.39 4.28
CA ALA A 931 14.99 -2.58 3.45
C ALA A 931 14.44 -2.32 2.04
N TRP A 932 14.45 -3.36 1.19
CA TRP A 932 13.68 -3.38 -0.05
C TRP A 932 12.17 -3.33 0.26
N ASN A 933 11.70 -4.23 1.12
CA ASN A 933 10.27 -4.53 1.30
C ASN A 933 9.82 -4.76 2.76
N GLU A 934 10.41 -4.10 3.76
CA GLU A 934 9.98 -4.26 5.17
C GLU A 934 8.71 -3.43 5.47
N TRP A 935 7.63 -3.73 4.74
CA TRP A 935 6.36 -2.97 4.76
C TRP A 935 5.73 -2.83 6.15
N ALA A 936 5.81 -3.86 6.98
CA ALA A 936 5.25 -3.86 8.33
C ALA A 936 6.10 -3.08 9.37
N GLU A 937 7.28 -2.60 8.97
CA GLU A 937 8.04 -1.58 9.69
C GLU A 937 8.19 -0.27 8.88
N GLY A 938 7.37 -0.07 7.83
CA GLY A 938 7.41 1.11 6.95
C GLY A 938 8.72 1.31 6.18
N ALA A 939 9.69 0.40 6.31
CA ALA A 939 11.07 0.55 5.86
C ALA A 939 11.28 -0.13 4.50
N HIS A 940 10.58 0.37 3.47
CA HIS A 940 10.65 -0.18 2.10
C HIS A 940 11.20 0.85 1.11
N LEU A 941 11.95 0.35 0.12
CA LEU A 941 12.25 1.05 -1.13
C LEU A 941 11.15 0.82 -2.19
N GLU A 942 10.37 -0.25 -2.07
CA GLU A 942 9.31 -0.56 -3.03
C GLU A 942 8.28 0.58 -3.17
N PRO A 943 7.72 0.82 -4.38
CA PRO A 943 6.82 1.94 -4.61
C PRO A 943 5.53 1.85 -3.79
N ASP A 944 5.15 2.96 -3.17
CA ASP A 944 3.90 3.11 -2.40
C ASP A 944 2.89 4.04 -3.10
N ARG A 945 1.74 4.29 -2.46
CA ARG A 945 0.70 5.20 -2.97
C ARG A 945 0.88 6.68 -2.61
N LYS A 946 1.85 7.04 -1.77
CA LYS A 946 2.11 8.42 -1.33
C LYS A 946 3.26 9.03 -2.13
N PHE A 947 4.45 8.46 -2.01
CA PHE A 947 5.69 8.88 -2.65
C PHE A 947 5.89 8.24 -4.03
N GLY A 948 5.15 7.18 -4.36
CA GLY A 948 5.35 6.46 -5.61
C GLY A 948 6.76 5.88 -5.67
N TYR A 949 7.52 6.26 -6.68
CA TYR A 949 8.91 5.84 -6.89
C TYR A 949 9.93 6.71 -6.15
N GLY A 950 9.52 7.59 -5.25
CA GLY A 950 10.38 8.62 -4.65
C GLY A 950 11.66 8.08 -4.01
N TYR A 951 11.58 7.02 -3.19
CA TYR A 951 12.77 6.42 -2.56
C TYR A 951 13.71 5.74 -3.57
N LEU A 952 13.19 5.18 -4.66
CA LEU A 952 14.01 4.62 -5.74
C LEU A 952 14.67 5.73 -6.55
N HIS A 953 13.93 6.79 -6.90
CA HIS A 953 14.46 7.94 -7.64
C HIS A 953 15.53 8.70 -6.82
N ALA A 954 15.32 8.84 -5.52
CA ALA A 954 16.33 9.29 -4.56
C ALA A 954 17.60 8.41 -4.58
N THR A 955 17.43 7.09 -4.51
CA THR A 955 18.55 6.14 -4.56
C THR A 955 19.35 6.30 -5.86
N ALA A 956 18.67 6.32 -7.01
CA ALA A 956 19.31 6.46 -8.30
C ALA A 956 20.13 7.76 -8.42
N ASN A 957 19.56 8.92 -8.07
CA ASN A 957 20.24 10.20 -8.24
C ASN A 957 21.42 10.39 -7.27
N VAL A 958 21.36 9.84 -6.05
CA VAL A 958 22.54 9.77 -5.18
C VAL A 958 23.63 8.93 -5.83
N ILE A 959 23.30 7.74 -6.37
CA ILE A 959 24.29 6.84 -6.98
C ILE A 959 24.87 7.37 -8.30
N ARG A 960 24.12 8.18 -9.08
CA ARG A 960 24.65 8.86 -10.28
C ARG A 960 25.86 9.75 -9.99
N ASP A 961 25.93 10.36 -8.81
CA ASP A 961 27.08 11.18 -8.44
C ASP A 961 28.34 10.38 -8.12
N PHE A 962 28.21 9.08 -7.84
CA PHE A 962 29.36 8.18 -7.63
C PHE A 962 29.79 7.45 -8.91
N ILE A 963 28.97 7.43 -9.97
CA ILE A 963 29.36 6.92 -11.29
C ILE A 963 30.63 7.65 -11.77
N ALA A 964 31.66 6.88 -12.12
CA ALA A 964 32.85 7.42 -12.76
C ALA A 964 32.50 7.97 -14.17
N PRO A 965 32.88 9.22 -14.49
CA PRO A 965 32.70 9.77 -15.83
C PRO A 965 33.29 8.85 -16.90
N ASP A 966 32.66 8.80 -18.08
CA ASP A 966 33.24 8.09 -19.22
C ASP A 966 34.59 8.74 -19.59
N PRO A 967 35.70 8.00 -19.66
CA PRO A 967 37.00 8.54 -20.07
C PRO A 967 36.94 9.28 -21.40
N ARG A 968 36.10 8.83 -22.34
CA ARG A 968 35.90 9.46 -23.65
C ARG A 968 35.11 10.77 -23.54
N LEU A 969 34.14 10.85 -22.62
CA LEU A 969 33.44 12.11 -22.30
C LEU A 969 34.44 13.14 -21.76
N VAL A 970 35.29 12.75 -20.81
CA VAL A 970 36.30 13.64 -20.20
C VAL A 970 37.29 14.14 -21.26
N GLU A 971 37.83 13.24 -22.08
CA GLU A 971 38.75 13.56 -23.18
C GLU A 971 38.15 14.61 -24.15
N LEU A 972 36.94 14.35 -24.65
CA LEU A 972 36.25 15.22 -25.61
C LEU A 972 35.85 16.56 -25.00
N VAL A 973 35.48 16.58 -23.72
CA VAL A 973 35.17 17.81 -22.98
C VAL A 973 36.44 18.67 -22.87
N GLU A 974 37.57 18.11 -22.43
CA GLU A 974 38.84 18.83 -22.40
C GLU A 974 39.27 19.33 -23.80
N GLN A 975 39.15 18.49 -24.83
CA GLN A 975 39.47 18.87 -26.20
C GLN A 975 38.60 20.04 -26.68
N SER A 976 37.28 19.95 -26.48
CA SER A 976 36.34 21.02 -26.86
C SER A 976 36.68 22.33 -26.14
N GLN A 977 37.02 22.29 -24.85
CA GLN A 977 37.34 23.47 -24.06
C GLN A 977 38.66 24.15 -24.47
N LYS A 978 39.62 23.37 -24.98
CA LYS A 978 40.91 23.85 -25.51
C LYS A 978 40.79 24.33 -26.97
N ALA A 979 39.93 23.70 -27.77
CA ALA A 979 39.69 24.02 -29.18
C ALA A 979 38.75 25.21 -29.38
N PHE A 980 37.78 25.42 -28.47
CA PHE A 980 36.77 26.46 -28.55
C PHE A 980 37.36 27.85 -28.82
N ARG A 981 36.82 28.57 -29.81
CA ARG A 981 37.09 29.99 -30.04
C ARG A 981 35.74 30.70 -30.18
N LYS A 982 35.56 31.83 -29.49
CA LYS A 982 34.41 32.72 -29.70
C LYS A 982 34.42 33.24 -31.14
N ARG A 983 33.30 33.14 -31.84
CA ARG A 983 33.09 33.60 -33.22
C ARG A 983 31.95 34.61 -33.35
N SER A 984 31.13 34.77 -32.31
CA SER A 984 29.90 35.56 -32.33
C SER A 984 29.77 36.50 -31.13
N LYS A 985 28.84 37.47 -31.25
CA LYS A 985 28.31 38.25 -30.12
C LYS A 985 27.23 37.49 -29.33
N SER A 986 26.68 36.42 -29.92
CA SER A 986 25.54 35.66 -29.38
C SER A 986 25.94 34.23 -29.03
N ALA A 987 25.36 33.67 -27.98
CA ALA A 987 25.58 32.28 -27.56
C ALA A 987 24.28 31.46 -27.49
N ILE A 988 24.39 30.14 -27.58
CA ILE A 988 23.34 29.18 -27.19
C ILE A 988 23.87 28.33 -26.04
N VAL A 989 23.10 28.21 -24.97
CA VAL A 989 23.36 27.32 -23.83
C VAL A 989 22.32 26.21 -23.84
N LEU A 990 22.78 24.99 -24.13
CA LEU A 990 21.98 23.77 -24.10
C LEU A 990 22.32 22.95 -22.84
N HIS A 991 21.35 22.70 -21.98
CA HIS A 991 21.47 21.61 -20.99
C HIS A 991 20.93 20.30 -21.58
N LEU A 992 21.85 19.44 -22.02
CA LEU A 992 21.56 18.14 -22.62
C LEU A 992 21.54 17.07 -21.51
N HIS A 993 20.43 17.06 -20.75
CA HIS A 993 20.16 16.08 -19.70
C HIS A 993 19.81 14.70 -20.28
N TYR A 994 18.84 14.69 -21.19
CA TYR A 994 18.41 13.56 -21.98
C TYR A 994 19.13 13.66 -23.34
N ASP A 995 20.04 12.72 -23.63
CA ASP A 995 20.89 12.75 -24.83
C ASP A 995 20.28 11.99 -26.03
N ASP A 996 19.24 11.18 -25.80
CA ASP A 996 18.36 10.64 -26.84
C ASP A 996 17.70 11.75 -27.66
N LEU A 997 17.26 12.82 -26.98
CA LEU A 997 16.62 14.00 -27.57
C LEU A 997 17.59 14.96 -28.29
N PHE A 998 18.88 14.62 -28.43
CA PHE A 998 19.84 15.52 -29.12
C PHE A 998 19.50 15.72 -30.60
N GLU A 999 19.10 14.67 -31.31
CA GLU A 999 18.86 14.74 -32.76
C GLU A 999 17.65 15.62 -33.10
N ASP A 1000 16.56 15.51 -32.33
CA ASP A 1000 15.40 16.41 -32.42
C ASP A 1000 15.80 17.88 -32.27
N MET A 1001 16.66 18.17 -31.27
CA MET A 1001 17.11 19.53 -30.97
C MET A 1001 18.17 20.05 -31.96
N ARG A 1002 18.89 19.17 -32.66
CA ARG A 1002 20.00 19.53 -33.57
C ARG A 1002 19.55 20.45 -34.70
N GLU A 1003 18.33 20.29 -35.23
CA GLU A 1003 17.79 21.18 -36.25
C GLU A 1003 17.47 22.58 -35.69
N ASN A 1004 16.81 22.67 -34.54
CA ASN A 1004 16.54 23.94 -33.87
C ASN A 1004 17.84 24.70 -33.55
N LEU A 1005 18.86 24.01 -33.03
CA LEU A 1005 20.18 24.60 -32.77
C LEU A 1005 20.84 25.10 -34.08
N SER A 1006 20.65 24.38 -35.19
CA SER A 1006 21.14 24.75 -36.53
C SER A 1006 20.42 25.96 -37.16
N ASN A 1007 19.29 26.41 -36.59
CA ASN A 1007 18.67 27.70 -36.93
C ASN A 1007 19.42 28.90 -36.33
N ALA A 1008 20.15 28.71 -35.23
CA ALA A 1008 21.01 29.72 -34.63
C ALA A 1008 22.48 29.62 -35.09
N SER A 1009 22.73 29.21 -36.34
CA SER A 1009 24.07 28.93 -36.89
C SER A 1009 25.07 30.09 -36.91
N GLY A 1010 24.69 31.28 -36.44
CA GLY A 1010 25.56 32.44 -36.22
C GLY A 1010 25.93 32.69 -34.76
N ALA A 1011 25.59 31.79 -33.83
CA ALA A 1011 25.90 31.88 -32.40
C ALA A 1011 26.89 30.79 -31.96
N ASP A 1012 27.68 31.08 -30.92
CA ASP A 1012 28.59 30.09 -30.32
C ASP A 1012 27.81 29.14 -29.39
N VAL A 1013 28.10 27.84 -29.46
CA VAL A 1013 27.32 26.81 -28.75
C VAL A 1013 28.05 26.33 -27.50
N PHE A 1014 27.34 26.33 -26.37
CA PHE A 1014 27.77 25.76 -25.09
C PHE A 1014 26.81 24.62 -24.75
N VAL A 1015 27.34 23.44 -24.42
CA VAL A 1015 26.52 22.28 -24.05
C VAL A 1015 26.94 21.75 -22.68
N THR A 1016 25.98 21.66 -21.77
CA THR A 1016 26.15 21.04 -20.45
C THR A 1016 25.54 19.64 -20.47
N LEU A 1017 26.39 18.64 -20.27
CA LEU A 1017 26.04 17.22 -20.18
C LEU A 1017 25.91 16.79 -18.71
N ARG A 1018 25.30 15.64 -18.46
CA ARG A 1018 25.41 14.95 -17.17
C ARG A 1018 26.77 14.26 -17.02
N ARG A 1019 27.22 14.10 -15.78
CA ARG A 1019 28.48 13.42 -15.41
C ARG A 1019 28.48 11.92 -15.77
N ASP A 1020 27.32 11.27 -15.72
CA ASP A 1020 27.16 9.84 -16.01
C ASP A 1020 26.96 9.53 -17.51
N ALA A 1021 26.77 10.56 -18.36
CA ALA A 1021 26.52 10.42 -19.79
C ALA A 1021 27.64 9.67 -20.54
N PRO A 1022 27.32 8.95 -21.63
CA PRO A 1022 28.31 8.25 -22.44
C PRO A 1022 29.09 9.23 -23.34
N GLY A 1023 30.33 8.87 -23.69
CA GLY A 1023 31.17 9.64 -24.61
C GLY A 1023 30.51 9.87 -25.98
N THR A 1024 29.68 8.93 -26.43
CA THR A 1024 28.90 9.02 -27.69
C THR A 1024 27.88 10.17 -27.70
N ALA A 1025 27.50 10.73 -26.56
CA ALA A 1025 26.72 11.97 -26.49
C ALA A 1025 27.60 13.19 -26.87
N ALA A 1026 28.81 13.27 -26.33
CA ALA A 1026 29.78 14.31 -26.68
C ALA A 1026 30.22 14.22 -28.16
N GLU A 1027 30.40 13.00 -28.70
CA GLU A 1027 30.75 12.79 -30.11
C GLU A 1027 29.66 13.28 -31.07
N ARG A 1028 28.38 12.98 -30.81
CA ARG A 1028 27.26 13.51 -31.60
C ARG A 1028 27.22 15.04 -31.57
N VAL A 1029 27.37 15.65 -30.39
CA VAL A 1029 27.40 17.11 -30.24
C VAL A 1029 28.54 17.74 -31.03
N LEU A 1030 29.77 17.22 -30.92
CA LEU A 1030 30.93 17.77 -31.63
C LEU A 1030 30.91 17.48 -33.13
N SER A 1031 30.33 16.37 -33.57
CA SER A 1031 30.13 16.09 -34.99
C SER A 1031 29.12 17.04 -35.64
N ALA A 1032 28.10 17.49 -34.90
CA ALA A 1032 27.14 18.48 -35.36
C ALA A 1032 27.66 19.92 -35.24
N PHE A 1033 28.41 20.21 -34.16
CA PHE A 1033 28.90 21.54 -33.82
C PHE A 1033 30.40 21.49 -33.41
N PRO A 1034 31.34 21.44 -34.38
CA PRO A 1034 32.78 21.30 -34.09
C PRO A 1034 33.44 22.46 -33.31
N ASN A 1035 32.72 23.56 -33.07
CA ASN A 1035 33.14 24.68 -32.22
C ASN A 1035 32.24 24.81 -30.97
N ALA A 1036 31.54 23.75 -30.56
CA ALA A 1036 30.83 23.74 -29.29
C ALA A 1036 31.82 23.66 -28.11
N ARG A 1037 31.53 24.37 -27.01
CA ARG A 1037 32.20 24.17 -25.72
C ARG A 1037 31.38 23.19 -24.89
N LEU A 1038 31.94 22.04 -24.56
CA LEU A 1038 31.29 21.08 -23.66
C LEU A 1038 31.71 21.32 -22.21
N SER A 1039 30.81 20.98 -21.28
CA SER A 1039 31.07 20.76 -19.85
C SER A 1039 30.16 19.64 -19.35
N PHE A 1040 30.50 18.97 -18.25
CA PHE A 1040 29.62 18.01 -17.59
C PHE A 1040 29.44 18.31 -16.10
N PHE A 1041 28.26 18.02 -15.56
CA PHE A 1041 27.87 18.36 -14.18
C PHE A 1041 27.17 17.18 -13.48
N ARG A 1042 27.20 17.20 -12.14
CA ARG A 1042 26.37 16.32 -11.29
C ARG A 1042 24.88 16.55 -11.56
N ASN A 1043 24.03 15.56 -11.28
CA ASN A 1043 22.57 15.72 -11.45
C ASN A 1043 21.96 16.44 -10.24
N ARG A 1044 22.24 17.73 -10.10
CA ARG A 1044 21.82 18.58 -8.98
C ARG A 1044 21.40 19.96 -9.45
N GLY A 1045 20.33 20.49 -8.87
CA GLY A 1045 19.80 21.81 -9.24
C GLY A 1045 19.36 21.88 -10.71
N ARG A 1046 18.96 20.73 -11.25
CA ARG A 1046 18.50 20.51 -12.63
C ARG A 1046 19.46 21.13 -13.66
N ASP A 1047 18.91 21.91 -14.59
CA ASP A 1047 19.67 22.67 -15.57
C ASP A 1047 20.14 24.04 -15.03
N MET A 1048 19.41 24.60 -14.07
CA MET A 1048 19.65 25.93 -13.50
C MET A 1048 21.01 26.02 -12.80
N GLN A 1049 21.45 24.96 -12.12
CA GLN A 1049 22.81 24.87 -11.57
C GLN A 1049 23.86 25.00 -12.68
N SER A 1050 23.75 24.20 -13.75
CA SER A 1050 24.73 24.21 -14.86
C SER A 1050 24.71 25.54 -15.61
N PHE A 1051 23.54 26.18 -15.70
CA PHE A 1051 23.34 27.50 -16.27
C PHE A 1051 24.03 28.60 -15.43
N LEU A 1052 23.82 28.62 -14.12
CA LEU A 1052 24.49 29.57 -13.22
C LEU A 1052 26.02 29.42 -13.26
N GLN A 1053 26.55 28.22 -13.47
CA GLN A 1053 28.01 28.03 -13.60
C GLN A 1053 28.57 28.44 -14.97
N LEU A 1054 27.73 28.52 -16.01
CA LEU A 1054 28.11 29.12 -17.30
C LEU A 1054 27.89 30.63 -17.37
N LEU A 1055 26.98 31.21 -16.59
CA LEU A 1055 26.64 32.63 -16.65
C LEU A 1055 27.85 33.57 -16.40
N PRO A 1056 28.74 33.33 -15.41
CA PRO A 1056 30.00 34.06 -15.27
C PRO A 1056 30.89 34.02 -16.52
N LEU A 1057 30.94 32.88 -17.23
CA LEU A 1057 31.73 32.73 -18.45
C LEU A 1057 31.12 33.52 -19.61
N LEU A 1058 29.80 33.55 -19.75
CA LEU A 1058 29.11 34.38 -20.75
C LEU A 1058 29.34 35.88 -20.50
N LEU A 1059 29.42 36.27 -19.22
CA LEU A 1059 29.73 37.63 -18.79
C LEU A 1059 31.20 38.00 -19.04
N SER A 1060 32.16 37.14 -18.67
CA SER A 1060 33.60 37.42 -18.82
C SER A 1060 34.06 37.42 -20.28
N GLU A 1061 33.52 36.52 -21.10
CA GLU A 1061 33.75 36.51 -22.56
C GLU A 1061 33.04 37.67 -23.27
N GLY A 1062 32.13 38.39 -22.59
CA GLY A 1062 31.41 39.52 -23.16
C GLY A 1062 30.46 39.14 -24.29
N TYR A 1063 29.54 38.19 -24.05
CA TYR A 1063 28.42 37.95 -24.95
C TYR A 1063 27.32 39.02 -24.74
N GLU A 1064 26.76 39.54 -25.83
CA GLU A 1064 25.74 40.60 -25.81
C GLU A 1064 24.32 40.03 -25.65
N LEU A 1065 24.15 38.77 -26.05
CA LEU A 1065 22.88 38.04 -26.09
C LEU A 1065 23.16 36.53 -25.95
N ALA A 1066 22.26 35.78 -25.32
CA ALA A 1066 22.31 34.33 -25.28
C ALA A 1066 20.91 33.70 -25.28
N CYS A 1067 20.79 32.45 -25.73
CA CYS A 1067 19.58 31.63 -25.58
C CYS A 1067 19.84 30.48 -24.61
N LYS A 1068 18.91 30.22 -23.68
CA LYS A 1068 18.93 29.08 -22.77
C LYS A 1068 17.86 28.08 -23.17
N VAL A 1069 18.25 26.83 -23.41
CA VAL A 1069 17.37 25.70 -23.76
C VAL A 1069 17.82 24.40 -23.07
N HIS A 1070 16.94 23.40 -22.96
CA HIS A 1070 17.28 22.12 -22.31
C HIS A 1070 16.52 20.93 -22.92
N SER A 1071 17.06 19.71 -22.77
CA SER A 1071 16.37 18.48 -23.21
C SER A 1071 15.45 17.83 -22.17
N LYS A 1072 15.20 18.45 -21.00
CA LYS A 1072 14.32 17.88 -19.96
C LYS A 1072 13.00 17.32 -20.52
N LYS A 1073 12.64 16.12 -20.07
CA LYS A 1073 11.28 15.56 -20.16
C LYS A 1073 10.49 15.99 -18.93
N SER A 1074 9.18 16.18 -19.07
CA SER A 1074 8.27 16.58 -17.98
C SER A 1074 7.18 15.51 -17.76
N PRO A 1075 7.55 14.30 -17.26
CA PRO A 1075 6.67 13.12 -17.28
C PRO A 1075 5.39 13.26 -16.45
N HIS A 1076 5.38 14.14 -15.45
CA HIS A 1076 4.20 14.46 -14.63
C HIS A 1076 3.08 15.18 -15.43
N ARG A 1077 3.37 15.64 -16.67
CA ARG A 1077 2.47 16.42 -17.52
C ARG A 1077 2.18 15.71 -18.84
N ARG A 1078 0.89 15.50 -19.14
CA ARG A 1078 0.44 14.89 -20.42
C ARG A 1078 0.83 15.71 -21.66
N ASP A 1079 1.07 17.01 -21.51
CA ASP A 1079 1.51 17.94 -22.56
C ASP A 1079 3.03 18.22 -22.55
N GLY A 1080 3.82 17.58 -21.66
CA GLY A 1080 5.21 17.95 -21.40
C GLY A 1080 6.15 17.94 -22.61
N ASN A 1081 5.96 17.00 -23.55
CA ASN A 1081 6.72 16.98 -24.81
C ASN A 1081 6.26 18.06 -25.79
N ALA A 1082 4.96 18.37 -25.84
CA ALA A 1082 4.41 19.43 -26.68
C ALA A 1082 4.86 20.82 -26.21
N LEU A 1083 4.95 21.04 -24.89
CA LEU A 1083 5.53 22.27 -24.31
C LEU A 1083 7.00 22.45 -24.70
N ARG A 1084 7.83 21.40 -24.61
CA ARG A 1084 9.24 21.45 -25.06
C ARG A 1084 9.33 21.80 -26.56
N GLY A 1085 8.55 21.13 -27.40
CA GLY A 1085 8.51 21.40 -28.84
C GLY A 1085 8.04 22.83 -29.16
N SER A 1086 7.02 23.33 -28.46
CA SER A 1086 6.52 24.69 -28.59
C SER A 1086 7.60 25.72 -28.21
N ALA A 1087 8.21 25.59 -27.03
CA ALA A 1087 9.28 26.50 -26.58
C ALA A 1087 10.48 26.52 -27.54
N LEU A 1088 10.91 25.37 -28.06
CA LEU A 1088 11.97 25.29 -29.07
C LEU A 1088 11.57 25.91 -30.41
N SER A 1089 10.30 25.79 -30.81
CA SER A 1089 9.77 26.46 -32.01
C SER A 1089 9.71 27.99 -31.83
N SER A 1090 9.24 28.48 -30.69
CA SER A 1090 9.18 29.91 -30.35
C SER A 1090 10.55 30.57 -30.23
N LEU A 1091 11.59 29.86 -29.75
CA LEU A 1091 12.92 30.42 -29.54
C LEU A 1091 13.89 30.16 -30.71
N LEU A 1092 13.75 29.04 -31.41
CA LEU A 1092 14.71 28.47 -32.37
C LEU A 1092 14.04 27.79 -33.59
N GLY A 1093 12.79 28.12 -33.90
CA GLY A 1093 12.01 27.42 -34.93
C GLY A 1093 12.39 27.68 -36.40
N SER A 1094 13.10 28.78 -36.71
CA SER A 1094 13.69 28.99 -38.04
C SER A 1094 14.81 30.03 -38.03
N ARG A 1095 15.70 29.98 -39.05
CA ARG A 1095 16.79 30.97 -39.22
C ARG A 1095 16.32 32.42 -39.30
N GLU A 1096 15.17 32.71 -39.92
CA GLU A 1096 14.65 34.09 -39.98
C GLU A 1096 13.97 34.49 -38.67
N HIS A 1097 13.30 33.55 -37.98
CA HIS A 1097 12.72 33.77 -36.66
C HIS A 1097 13.80 34.13 -35.62
N VAL A 1098 14.93 33.43 -35.62
CA VAL A 1098 16.10 33.77 -34.78
C VAL A 1098 16.64 35.17 -35.12
N LYS A 1099 16.75 35.55 -36.40
CA LYS A 1099 17.15 36.93 -36.78
C LYS A 1099 16.13 37.98 -36.31
N GLN A 1100 14.83 37.68 -36.34
CA GLN A 1100 13.80 38.61 -35.84
C GLN A 1100 13.94 38.84 -34.33
N ILE A 1101 14.18 37.77 -33.56
CA ILE A 1101 14.51 37.88 -32.12
C ILE A 1101 15.78 38.72 -31.91
N VAL A 1102 16.87 38.44 -32.61
CA VAL A 1102 18.12 39.21 -32.49
C VAL A 1102 17.89 40.70 -32.82
N ARG A 1103 17.20 41.00 -33.93
CA ARG A 1103 16.82 42.38 -34.31
C ARG A 1103 15.96 43.08 -33.25
N ARG A 1104 15.09 42.35 -32.53
CA ARG A 1104 14.28 42.89 -31.42
C ARG A 1104 15.17 43.31 -30.25
N PHE A 1105 16.19 42.51 -29.89
CA PHE A 1105 17.23 42.90 -28.92
C PHE A 1105 18.20 43.98 -29.46
N GLU A 1106 18.43 44.09 -30.76
CA GLU A 1106 19.25 45.19 -31.33
C GLU A 1106 18.49 46.54 -31.28
N LYS A 1107 17.18 46.50 -31.53
CA LYS A 1107 16.28 47.67 -31.52
C LYS A 1107 15.94 48.15 -30.11
N ASP A 1108 15.59 47.24 -29.19
CA ASP A 1108 15.33 47.58 -27.79
C ASP A 1108 16.53 47.24 -26.91
N ARG A 1109 17.27 48.28 -26.52
CA ARG A 1109 18.41 48.14 -25.59
C ARG A 1109 17.98 47.77 -24.17
N LYS A 1110 16.75 48.07 -23.75
CA LYS A 1110 16.21 47.65 -22.45
C LYS A 1110 15.72 46.22 -22.45
N LEU A 1111 15.40 45.59 -23.57
CA LEU A 1111 14.99 44.18 -23.58
C LEU A 1111 16.09 43.29 -22.99
N GLY A 1112 15.84 42.72 -21.81
CA GLY A 1112 16.78 41.89 -21.05
C GLY A 1112 16.48 40.41 -21.10
N LEU A 1113 15.20 40.02 -21.17
CA LEU A 1113 14.75 38.62 -21.28
C LEU A 1113 13.52 38.51 -22.20
N LEU A 1114 13.50 37.48 -23.03
CA LEU A 1114 12.43 37.15 -23.98
C LEU A 1114 12.07 35.65 -23.87
N ALA A 1115 10.91 35.36 -23.30
CA ALA A 1115 10.38 34.01 -23.10
C ALA A 1115 9.55 33.52 -24.31
N PRO A 1116 9.27 32.21 -24.46
CA PRO A 1116 8.23 31.71 -25.35
C PRO A 1116 6.85 32.33 -25.07
N ALA A 1117 5.97 32.37 -26.07
CA ALA A 1117 4.61 32.87 -25.92
C ALA A 1117 3.80 32.04 -24.91
N GLY A 1118 3.07 32.70 -24.00
CA GLY A 1118 2.25 32.07 -22.97
C GLY A 1118 3.03 31.35 -21.85
N THR A 1119 4.28 31.72 -21.60
CA THR A 1119 5.14 31.11 -20.56
C THR A 1119 5.62 32.08 -19.48
N LEU A 1120 5.39 33.38 -19.63
CA LEU A 1120 5.69 34.40 -18.65
C LEU A 1120 4.55 34.48 -17.62
N LEU A 1121 4.71 33.78 -16.49
CA LEU A 1121 3.67 33.58 -15.47
C LEU A 1121 3.83 34.55 -14.29
N ASP A 1122 2.71 34.95 -13.68
CA ASP A 1122 2.70 35.75 -12.46
C ASP A 1122 3.29 34.96 -11.28
N LEU A 1123 4.22 35.57 -10.55
CA LEU A 1123 4.84 35.00 -9.35
C LEU A 1123 4.04 35.32 -8.07
N GLY A 1124 3.15 36.31 -8.09
CA GLY A 1124 2.28 36.70 -6.98
C GLY A 1124 1.10 35.77 -6.74
N GLU A 1125 0.73 34.94 -7.73
CA GLU A 1125 -0.30 33.90 -7.57
C GLU A 1125 0.11 32.89 -6.48
N LEU A 1126 -0.61 32.91 -5.34
CA LEU A 1126 -0.24 32.17 -4.13
C LEU A 1126 0.10 30.70 -4.40
N ASP A 1127 -0.80 30.00 -5.09
CA ASP A 1127 -0.69 28.55 -5.32
C ASP A 1127 0.52 28.18 -6.20
N ARG A 1128 1.07 29.13 -6.98
CA ARG A 1128 2.25 28.91 -7.82
C ARG A 1128 3.58 29.08 -7.10
N ASN A 1129 3.60 29.60 -5.87
CA ASN A 1129 4.85 29.94 -5.18
C ASN A 1129 4.99 29.39 -3.75
N ILE A 1130 3.91 28.87 -3.13
CA ILE A 1130 3.87 28.40 -1.72
C ILE A 1130 5.09 27.53 -1.34
N LEU A 1131 5.45 26.54 -2.17
CA LEU A 1131 6.56 25.62 -1.88
C LEU A 1131 7.95 26.26 -1.96
N ASN A 1132 8.08 27.44 -2.57
CA ASN A 1132 9.35 28.10 -2.83
C ASN A 1132 9.59 29.35 -1.96
N ARG A 1133 8.61 29.81 -1.17
CA ARG A 1133 8.72 31.06 -0.38
C ARG A 1133 9.93 31.07 0.54
N SER A 1134 10.19 29.95 1.20
CA SER A 1134 11.36 29.73 2.05
C SER A 1134 12.70 29.99 1.35
N TRP A 1135 12.79 29.78 0.03
CA TRP A 1135 13.95 30.11 -0.79
C TRP A 1135 13.88 31.53 -1.35
N LEU A 1136 12.72 31.96 -1.87
CA LEU A 1136 12.53 33.32 -2.39
C LEU A 1136 12.84 34.38 -1.33
N ASP A 1137 12.36 34.20 -0.09
CA ASP A 1137 12.59 35.12 1.04
C ASP A 1137 14.04 35.11 1.54
N ARG A 1138 14.82 34.07 1.24
CA ARG A 1138 16.29 34.01 1.48
C ARG A 1138 17.09 34.66 0.37
N LEU A 1139 16.61 34.59 -0.87
CA LEU A 1139 17.32 35.04 -2.07
C LEU A 1139 17.04 36.49 -2.44
N LEU A 1140 15.79 36.95 -2.33
CA LEU A 1140 15.39 38.33 -2.64
C LEU A 1140 16.20 39.37 -1.84
N PRO A 1141 16.45 39.21 -0.51
CA PRO A 1141 17.35 40.10 0.22
C PRO A 1141 18.80 40.08 -0.28
N ARG A 1142 19.32 38.91 -0.69
CA ARG A 1142 20.69 38.76 -1.24
C ARG A 1142 20.83 39.40 -2.62
N LEU A 1143 19.71 39.59 -3.33
CA LEU A 1143 19.61 40.28 -4.62
C LEU A 1143 19.27 41.79 -4.48
N GLY A 1144 19.19 42.33 -3.25
CA GLY A 1144 18.77 43.71 -2.99
C GLY A 1144 17.26 43.96 -3.08
N MET A 1145 16.49 42.95 -3.49
CA MET A 1145 15.05 43.01 -3.79
C MET A 1145 14.17 42.91 -2.53
N HIS A 1146 14.55 43.55 -1.43
CA HIS A 1146 13.87 43.46 -0.13
C HIS A 1146 12.36 43.75 -0.18
N ALA A 1147 11.94 44.68 -1.05
CA ALA A 1147 10.53 45.07 -1.21
C ALA A 1147 9.63 43.98 -1.83
N GLN A 1148 10.20 42.92 -2.39
CA GLN A 1148 9.47 41.80 -3.01
C GLN A 1148 9.21 40.64 -2.03
N VAL A 1149 9.87 40.61 -0.87
CA VAL A 1149 9.69 39.56 0.15
C VAL A 1149 8.23 39.52 0.62
N GLY A 1150 7.60 38.36 0.55
CA GLY A 1150 6.17 38.17 0.88
C GLY A 1150 5.16 38.78 -0.09
N ARG A 1151 5.57 39.62 -1.05
CA ARG A 1151 4.70 40.19 -2.11
C ARG A 1151 4.80 39.40 -3.41
N TYR A 1152 6.04 39.19 -3.87
CA TYR A 1152 6.39 38.53 -5.13
C TYR A 1152 5.68 39.12 -6.37
N ASP A 1153 5.36 40.42 -6.38
CA ASP A 1153 4.69 41.10 -7.47
C ASP A 1153 5.64 41.32 -8.66
N THR A 1154 5.83 40.24 -9.42
CA THR A 1154 6.72 40.11 -10.56
C THR A 1154 6.34 38.87 -11.40
N VAL A 1155 7.07 38.59 -12.48
CA VAL A 1155 6.79 37.48 -13.41
C VAL A 1155 8.00 36.56 -13.60
N PHE A 1156 7.78 35.34 -14.10
CA PHE A 1156 8.86 34.40 -14.42
C PHE A 1156 8.61 33.54 -15.67
N PRO A 1157 9.65 33.20 -16.45
CA PRO A 1157 9.55 32.34 -17.63
C PRO A 1157 9.51 30.86 -17.24
N ALA A 1158 8.31 30.31 -17.11
CA ALA A 1158 8.09 28.94 -16.69
C ALA A 1158 8.58 27.91 -17.73
N GLY A 1159 9.24 26.86 -17.26
CA GLY A 1159 9.99 25.95 -18.12
C GLY A 1159 11.41 26.43 -18.43
N SER A 1160 11.83 27.59 -17.89
CA SER A 1160 13.21 28.09 -17.86
C SER A 1160 13.92 28.29 -19.22
N MET A 1161 13.23 28.20 -20.35
CA MET A 1161 13.80 28.48 -21.67
C MET A 1161 13.53 29.92 -22.09
N PHE A 1162 14.55 30.66 -22.54
CA PHE A 1162 14.42 32.06 -22.96
C PHE A 1162 15.66 32.57 -23.70
N TRP A 1163 15.50 33.63 -24.49
CA TRP A 1163 16.60 34.51 -24.90
C TRP A 1163 16.84 35.58 -23.82
N PHE A 1164 18.08 35.97 -23.55
CA PHE A 1164 18.43 36.94 -22.52
C PHE A 1164 19.76 37.66 -22.79
N ARG A 1165 19.94 38.86 -22.23
CA ARG A 1165 21.26 39.49 -22.12
C ARG A 1165 21.98 38.94 -20.89
N PRO A 1166 23.21 38.42 -20.99
CA PRO A 1166 23.96 37.96 -19.81
C PRO A 1166 24.06 39.01 -18.69
N LYS A 1167 24.20 40.30 -19.05
CA LYS A 1167 24.22 41.42 -18.10
C LYS A 1167 22.94 41.58 -17.28
N ALA A 1168 21.76 41.32 -17.86
CA ALA A 1168 20.47 41.46 -17.17
C ALA A 1168 20.26 40.40 -16.07
N LEU A 1169 21.06 39.32 -16.06
CA LEU A 1169 21.04 38.28 -15.04
C LEU A 1169 22.29 38.29 -14.15
N LYS A 1170 23.16 39.32 -14.23
CA LYS A 1170 24.41 39.39 -13.46
C LYS A 1170 24.22 39.18 -11.94
N PRO A 1171 23.20 39.74 -11.27
CA PRO A 1171 23.00 39.48 -9.84
C PRO A 1171 22.82 38.00 -9.46
N LEU A 1172 22.29 37.15 -10.37
CA LEU A 1172 22.20 35.70 -10.13
C LEU A 1172 23.57 35.00 -10.17
N ALA A 1173 24.52 35.51 -10.95
CA ALA A 1173 25.91 35.06 -10.91
C ALA A 1173 26.64 35.57 -9.65
N ASP A 1174 26.33 36.79 -9.21
CA ASP A 1174 26.91 37.41 -8.00
C ASP A 1174 26.47 36.72 -6.70
N LEU A 1175 25.40 35.91 -6.73
CA LEU A 1175 25.02 35.04 -5.59
C LEU A 1175 26.04 33.95 -5.26
N GLN A 1176 26.95 33.60 -6.18
CA GLN A 1176 28.02 32.62 -6.01
C GLN A 1176 27.56 31.23 -5.50
N LEU A 1177 26.39 30.76 -5.93
CA LEU A 1177 25.84 29.46 -5.53
C LEU A 1177 26.68 28.29 -6.08
N GLY A 1178 27.13 27.41 -5.19
CA GLY A 1178 27.91 26.21 -5.51
C GLY A 1178 27.03 24.99 -5.82
N PRO A 1179 27.63 23.86 -6.26
CA PRO A 1179 26.91 22.60 -6.50
C PRO A 1179 26.25 21.98 -5.25
N ASP A 1180 26.68 22.42 -4.06
CA ASP A 1180 26.25 21.89 -2.77
C ASP A 1180 25.24 22.82 -2.03
N ASP A 1181 24.92 23.98 -2.60
CA ASP A 1181 23.76 24.79 -2.17
C ASP A 1181 22.43 24.19 -2.67
N PHE A 1182 22.48 23.43 -3.77
CA PHE A 1182 21.31 22.77 -4.36
C PHE A 1182 21.02 21.43 -3.69
N GLU A 1183 19.73 21.17 -3.49
CA GLU A 1183 19.23 19.92 -2.93
C GLU A 1183 19.51 18.73 -3.87
N ASP A 1184 19.49 17.54 -3.29
CA ASP A 1184 19.49 16.30 -4.08
C ASP A 1184 18.16 16.17 -4.85
N GLU A 1185 18.27 15.86 -6.14
CA GLU A 1185 17.10 15.53 -6.96
C GLU A 1185 16.52 14.20 -6.49
N VAL A 1186 15.31 14.20 -5.93
CA VAL A 1186 14.57 12.99 -5.51
C VAL A 1186 13.25 12.82 -6.24
N GLY A 1187 13.05 13.58 -7.33
CA GLY A 1187 11.82 13.58 -8.13
C GLY A 1187 10.84 14.68 -7.73
N GLN A 1188 11.27 15.69 -6.95
CA GLN A 1188 10.43 16.82 -6.56
C GLN A 1188 9.81 17.50 -7.79
N ILE A 1189 8.51 17.80 -7.75
CA ILE A 1189 7.85 18.51 -8.84
C ILE A 1189 8.16 20.02 -8.77
N ASP A 1190 8.38 20.56 -7.57
CA ASP A 1190 8.65 21.97 -7.29
C ASP A 1190 9.37 22.13 -5.92
N GLY A 1191 9.65 23.37 -5.49
CA GLY A 1191 10.03 23.72 -4.12
C GLY A 1191 11.52 23.73 -3.81
N THR A 1192 12.36 23.28 -4.74
CA THR A 1192 13.83 23.27 -4.58
C THR A 1192 14.48 24.60 -4.98
N LEU A 1193 15.73 24.83 -4.57
CA LEU A 1193 16.50 26.02 -4.90
C LEU A 1193 16.54 26.31 -6.42
N ALA A 1194 16.58 25.27 -7.26
CA ALA A 1194 16.54 25.41 -8.72
C ALA A 1194 15.23 26.06 -9.22
N HIS A 1195 14.10 25.67 -8.64
CA HIS A 1195 12.78 26.20 -8.99
C HIS A 1195 12.56 27.62 -8.42
N ALA A 1196 13.25 27.98 -7.35
CA ALA A 1196 13.31 29.35 -6.84
C ALA A 1196 14.19 30.25 -7.73
N ILE A 1197 15.34 29.77 -8.20
CA ILE A 1197 16.21 30.50 -9.12
C ILE A 1197 15.54 30.70 -10.49
N GLU A 1198 14.82 29.69 -11.02
CA GLU A 1198 13.98 29.83 -12.22
C GLU A 1198 13.01 31.01 -12.10
N ARG A 1199 12.27 31.06 -10.99
CA ARG A 1199 11.31 32.13 -10.66
C ARG A 1199 11.92 33.52 -10.54
N LEU A 1200 13.21 33.62 -10.20
CA LEU A 1200 13.91 34.90 -10.04
C LEU A 1200 14.53 35.44 -11.34
N THR A 1201 14.56 34.68 -12.44
CA THR A 1201 15.24 35.10 -13.68
C THR A 1201 14.71 36.40 -14.28
N ALA A 1202 13.40 36.50 -14.53
CA ALA A 1202 12.80 37.75 -15.03
C ALA A 1202 12.71 38.83 -13.93
N ALA A 1203 12.50 38.46 -12.67
CA ALA A 1203 12.47 39.38 -11.54
C ALA A 1203 13.79 40.17 -11.39
N VAL A 1204 14.94 39.51 -11.54
CA VAL A 1204 16.27 40.14 -11.53
C VAL A 1204 16.48 41.03 -12.75
N ALA A 1205 16.04 40.62 -13.95
CA ALA A 1205 16.13 41.46 -15.14
C ALA A 1205 15.34 42.78 -14.98
N LEU A 1206 14.14 42.71 -14.39
CA LEU A 1206 13.32 43.88 -14.06
C LEU A 1206 13.97 44.77 -12.99
N HIS A 1207 14.71 44.19 -12.03
CA HIS A 1207 15.43 44.95 -11.00
C HIS A 1207 16.60 45.75 -11.58
N GLU A 1208 17.31 45.19 -12.56
CA GLU A 1208 18.45 45.79 -13.28
C GLU A 1208 18.02 46.80 -14.39
N ASP A 1209 16.80 47.34 -14.34
CA ASP A 1209 16.21 48.30 -15.29
C ASP A 1209 16.10 47.79 -16.76
N TYR A 1210 16.02 46.47 -16.95
CA TYR A 1210 15.69 45.85 -18.23
C TYR A 1210 14.18 45.50 -18.31
N SER A 1211 13.63 45.53 -19.53
CA SER A 1211 12.30 45.00 -19.84
C SER A 1211 12.33 43.49 -20.06
N VAL A 1212 11.21 42.83 -19.76
CA VAL A 1212 10.95 41.42 -20.03
C VAL A 1212 9.71 41.31 -20.91
N GLY A 1213 9.65 40.31 -21.78
CA GLY A 1213 8.45 40.01 -22.56
C GLY A 1213 8.49 38.63 -23.21
N GLU A 1214 7.57 38.40 -24.13
CA GLU A 1214 7.44 37.12 -24.85
C GLU A 1214 7.69 37.26 -26.35
N THR A 1215 8.08 36.16 -26.99
CA THR A 1215 8.06 35.99 -28.44
C THR A 1215 6.64 36.10 -28.98
N ASP A 1216 6.49 36.61 -30.20
CA ASP A 1216 5.17 36.81 -30.81
C ASP A 1216 4.48 35.46 -31.08
N SER A 1217 3.21 35.34 -30.72
CA SER A 1217 2.40 34.12 -30.96
C SER A 1217 2.13 33.92 -32.46
N ARG A 1218 2.18 32.67 -32.92
CA ARG A 1218 1.77 32.27 -34.27
C ARG A 1218 0.30 31.87 -34.34
#